data_AF-A0A2K1SVK0-F1
#
_entry.id   AF-A0A2K1SVK0-F1
#
_cell.length_a   1.000
_cell.length_b   1.000
_cell.length_c   1.000
_cell.angle_alpha   90.00
_cell.angle_beta   90.00
_cell.angle_gamma   90.00
#
_symmetry.space_group_name_H-M   'P 1'
#
loop_
_entity.id
_entity.type
_entity.pdbx_description
1 polymer ?
#
loop_
_entity_poly.entity_id
_entity_poly.type
_entity_poly.pdbx_seq_one_letter_code
_entity_poly.pdbx_strand_id
1 'polypeptide(L)'
;MGCLSLNPIASYANDTNEKTFNINAGSVNITQNGNYKIEGTGTATSNTISVTGSNIKAKIILKNVNIDVSNQDEQQAFLAKDYNQSNVHLTIILEGTNSLRSSDSWAGLTWNNSDNSSTLEIKGNGSLTAKCWRHGAGIGSSWNNNGTRNISITGGTVTATGGDGAAGIGGGESGLGENITISGGTVTATGGYQAAGIGGGNHGSGENIKISGGTVTATGGTFGAGIGGGEGGSGKNIKITGGTVTATGGALAAGIGGCRWGSGENITITGGTVTATGGGGAAGIGGGDAGSGRNITITGGTVKASSISTTPTDGKGNNVYLFKLKNQDSVNEVTVDSGTKNAKTFTRAGNHPDRDTAFYLYLTGKDHDLDTSKKKYKAEWNNTTNTFTTKFDPNDVKSMTVTTQPSKLSYTEDDQLDLSGLVVTLTDDQGKTKEVKPTDFTANNINADPENGAVLKLGHNEKTVTLKRGNLTATTDALQVKQRVFDPTRVTSRTITHQPKLSYTEGERLDLTGLVVTLTDYQGLRKEVPFAQFERYGINAYPADKTFLKVADHNGKPVKLVIYRPGTMILSWSAPAGVLKVKNKFDPTHVTSMTVKHRPSKLSYTEGENLDLTGLEVTLEDAKGVKKVVTPADFEANGIKATPENGKKLELTDGGKPVKLTRGTLTAETSALQVKQQSSGSGSAGGAGVGAGSSTGHGSSAGMNDDAPATLDNGELNIQIDSAESDYKPGNAGDGSGNANAGSAPEVKRSDAAVKQSADTLALAHAQADSAARKLADARKSQHEAPALKPQTEAPAPKSQHEAPAPKSQSEKRIGMIPKTDKSASFAGLIALYAGLIAVLGFSIVGLAILCKKKMMEENNK
;
A
#
# COMPACT_ATOMS: atom_id res chain seq x y z
N MET A 1 -59.46 35.42 -38.69
CA MET A 1 -60.61 34.84 -37.95
C MET A 1 -60.63 33.34 -38.25
N GLY A 2 -60.71 32.51 -37.20
CA GLY A 2 -60.77 31.05 -37.28
C GLY A 2 -61.19 30.52 -35.90
N CYS A 3 -61.95 29.43 -35.85
CA CYS A 3 -62.74 29.04 -34.68
C CYS A 3 -61.98 29.02 -33.34
N LEU A 4 -62.41 29.86 -32.39
CA LEU A 4 -62.26 29.57 -30.97
C LEU A 4 -63.12 28.34 -30.66
N SER A 5 -62.51 27.17 -30.47
CA SER A 5 -63.23 26.02 -29.92
C SER A 5 -63.45 26.25 -28.42
N LEU A 6 -64.63 26.75 -28.06
CA LEU A 6 -65.09 26.84 -26.69
C LEU A 6 -65.32 25.43 -26.11
N ASN A 7 -64.23 24.80 -25.65
CA ASN A 7 -64.32 23.70 -24.69
C ASN A 7 -65.15 24.18 -23.48
N PRO A 8 -65.99 23.32 -22.90
CA PRO A 8 -66.98 23.75 -21.91
C PRO A 8 -66.32 24.30 -20.64
N ILE A 9 -66.37 25.63 -20.50
CA ILE A 9 -65.89 26.33 -19.31
C ILE A 9 -66.82 25.95 -18.15
N ALA A 10 -66.35 25.09 -17.25
CA ALA A 10 -67.05 24.77 -16.02
C ALA A 10 -67.25 26.05 -15.19
N SER A 11 -68.51 26.43 -14.97
CA SER A 11 -68.86 27.78 -14.50
C SER A 11 -68.61 28.02 -13.00
N TYR A 12 -68.53 29.30 -12.67
CA TYR A 12 -68.40 29.93 -11.35
C TYR A 12 -69.05 29.20 -10.17
N ALA A 13 -68.41 29.27 -9.00
CA ALA A 13 -68.87 28.60 -7.79
C ALA A 13 -68.62 29.45 -6.53
N ASN A 14 -69.61 30.25 -6.13
CA ASN A 14 -69.65 30.86 -4.80
C ASN A 14 -70.09 29.79 -3.77
N ASP A 15 -69.12 29.08 -3.18
CA ASP A 15 -69.33 28.44 -1.88
C ASP A 15 -68.01 28.09 -1.17
N THR A 16 -68.12 27.77 0.12
CA THR A 16 -67.06 27.59 1.11
C THR A 16 -66.48 26.17 1.18
N ASN A 17 -67.12 25.19 0.53
CA ASN A 17 -66.62 23.81 0.45
C ASN A 17 -65.42 23.65 -0.52
N GLU A 18 -64.67 22.57 -0.33
CA GLU A 18 -63.55 22.20 -1.21
C GLU A 18 -64.06 21.68 -2.57
N LYS A 19 -63.69 22.35 -3.65
CA LYS A 19 -64.19 22.09 -5.01
C LYS A 19 -63.24 21.15 -5.73
N THR A 20 -63.67 19.93 -6.05
CA THR A 20 -62.84 18.92 -6.74
C THR A 20 -63.08 18.92 -8.25
N PHE A 21 -62.01 18.94 -9.03
CA PHE A 21 -61.99 18.92 -10.50
C PHE A 21 -61.08 17.79 -11.00
N ASN A 22 -61.41 17.23 -12.17
CA ASN A 22 -60.54 16.28 -12.88
C ASN A 22 -59.92 16.96 -14.10
N ILE A 23 -58.61 17.20 -14.10
CA ILE A 23 -57.92 17.89 -15.19
C ILE A 23 -57.94 17.10 -16.50
N ASN A 24 -58.04 15.77 -16.46
CA ASN A 24 -58.18 14.96 -17.67
C ASN A 24 -59.60 15.04 -18.29
N ALA A 25 -60.58 15.66 -17.60
CA ALA A 25 -61.94 15.86 -18.11
C ALA A 25 -62.18 17.25 -18.73
N GLY A 26 -61.40 18.27 -18.33
CA GLY A 26 -61.45 19.63 -18.91
C GLY A 26 -60.52 20.61 -18.22
N SER A 27 -60.26 21.76 -18.86
CA SER A 27 -59.51 22.86 -18.25
C SER A 27 -60.24 23.48 -17.05
N VAL A 28 -59.48 23.98 -16.08
CA VAL A 28 -59.99 24.53 -14.81
C VAL A 28 -59.65 26.02 -14.70
N ASN A 29 -60.66 26.90 -14.68
CA ASN A 29 -60.49 28.34 -14.47
C ASN A 29 -60.98 28.75 -13.08
N ILE A 30 -60.12 29.39 -12.30
CA ILE A 30 -60.37 29.83 -10.93
C ILE A 30 -60.53 31.36 -10.93
N THR A 31 -61.75 31.84 -10.74
CA THR A 31 -62.08 33.28 -10.79
C THR A 31 -62.56 33.83 -9.45
N GLN A 32 -62.48 33.05 -8.36
CA GLN A 32 -63.05 33.35 -7.05
C GLN A 32 -62.20 32.75 -5.92
N ASN A 33 -62.33 33.32 -4.72
CA ASN A 33 -61.66 32.81 -3.51
C ASN A 33 -62.14 31.40 -3.14
N GLY A 34 -61.28 30.61 -2.48
CA GLY A 34 -61.68 29.31 -1.92
C GLY A 34 -60.60 28.23 -1.91
N ASN A 35 -61.04 27.00 -1.62
CA ASN A 35 -60.21 25.79 -1.69
C ASN A 35 -60.59 24.98 -2.94
N TYR A 36 -59.60 24.66 -3.76
CA TYR A 36 -59.72 23.94 -5.02
C TYR A 36 -58.83 22.71 -4.98
N LYS A 37 -59.32 21.59 -5.48
CA LYS A 37 -58.58 20.33 -5.59
C LYS A 37 -58.64 19.89 -7.04
N ILE A 38 -57.48 19.78 -7.68
CA ILE A 38 -57.36 19.39 -9.08
C ILE A 38 -56.65 18.05 -9.09
N GLU A 39 -57.43 17.00 -9.33
CA GLU A 39 -56.94 15.63 -9.45
C GLU A 39 -56.71 15.28 -10.93
N GLY A 40 -55.67 14.50 -11.18
CA GLY A 40 -55.39 13.91 -12.48
C GLY A 40 -55.12 12.42 -12.38
N THR A 41 -55.08 11.76 -13.52
CA THR A 41 -54.79 10.33 -13.67
C THR A 41 -53.30 10.02 -13.76
N GLY A 42 -52.43 11.03 -13.74
CA GLY A 42 -51.02 10.94 -14.11
C GLY A 42 -50.77 10.86 -15.62
N THR A 43 -51.79 10.62 -16.45
CA THR A 43 -51.66 10.68 -17.92
C THR A 43 -51.67 12.12 -18.42
N ALA A 44 -50.84 12.41 -19.42
CA ALA A 44 -50.69 13.75 -19.98
C ALA A 44 -51.99 14.26 -20.61
N THR A 45 -52.30 15.54 -20.42
CA THR A 45 -53.42 16.22 -21.08
C THR A 45 -52.98 17.61 -21.59
N SER A 46 -53.67 18.08 -22.63
CA SER A 46 -53.60 19.46 -23.12
C SER A 46 -54.57 20.41 -22.41
N ASN A 47 -55.38 19.91 -21.46
CA ASN A 47 -56.21 20.73 -20.59
C ASN A 47 -55.34 21.52 -19.60
N THR A 48 -55.76 22.74 -19.28
CA THR A 48 -54.94 23.75 -18.60
C THR A 48 -55.58 24.25 -17.31
N ILE A 49 -54.78 24.89 -16.45
CA ILE A 49 -55.24 25.53 -15.22
C ILE A 49 -55.01 27.04 -15.35
N SER A 50 -56.01 27.86 -15.04
CA SER A 50 -55.88 29.31 -15.00
C SER A 50 -56.48 29.91 -13.72
N VAL A 51 -55.89 31.01 -13.26
CA VAL A 51 -56.46 31.90 -12.24
C VAL A 51 -56.73 33.24 -12.91
N THR A 52 -57.99 33.69 -12.96
CA THR A 52 -58.40 34.88 -13.72
C THR A 52 -59.07 35.92 -12.83
N GLY A 53 -58.61 37.18 -12.91
CA GLY A 53 -59.11 38.31 -12.11
C GLY A 53 -58.19 38.70 -10.94
N SER A 54 -58.46 39.86 -10.34
CA SER A 54 -57.69 40.42 -9.20
C SER A 54 -58.39 40.16 -7.86
N ASN A 55 -57.65 40.32 -6.76
CA ASN A 55 -58.12 40.06 -5.38
C ASN A 55 -58.43 38.57 -5.08
N ILE A 56 -57.79 37.65 -5.80
CA ILE A 56 -58.03 36.21 -5.68
C ILE A 56 -57.12 35.58 -4.62
N LYS A 57 -57.72 35.04 -3.56
CA LYS A 57 -57.05 34.23 -2.54
C LYS A 57 -57.54 32.78 -2.61
N ALA A 58 -56.69 31.89 -3.13
CA ALA A 58 -57.03 30.49 -3.38
C ALA A 58 -55.99 29.50 -2.85
N LYS A 59 -56.46 28.40 -2.26
CA LYS A 59 -55.66 27.20 -2.01
C LYS A 59 -55.94 26.21 -3.13
N ILE A 60 -54.90 25.64 -3.73
CA ILE A 60 -55.01 24.72 -4.87
C ILE A 60 -54.22 23.45 -4.56
N ILE A 61 -54.91 22.35 -4.31
CA ILE A 61 -54.28 21.02 -4.20
C ILE A 61 -54.10 20.48 -5.61
N LEU A 62 -52.86 20.19 -6.01
CA LEU A 62 -52.53 19.47 -7.24
C LEU A 62 -52.19 18.03 -6.89
N LYS A 63 -52.93 17.07 -7.45
CA LYS A 63 -52.74 15.64 -7.20
C LYS A 63 -52.70 14.85 -8.50
N ASN A 64 -51.54 14.30 -8.84
CA ASN A 64 -51.32 13.52 -10.07
C ASN A 64 -51.70 14.27 -11.36
N VAL A 65 -51.59 15.59 -11.35
CA VAL A 65 -51.84 16.48 -12.50
C VAL A 65 -50.66 16.39 -13.46
N ASN A 66 -50.91 16.01 -14.72
CA ASN A 66 -49.88 15.97 -15.76
C ASN A 66 -50.36 16.74 -17.00
N ILE A 67 -49.90 17.97 -17.14
CA ILE A 67 -50.25 18.86 -18.25
C ILE A 67 -49.04 19.00 -19.17
N ASP A 68 -49.21 18.65 -20.44
CA ASP A 68 -48.21 18.89 -21.49
C ASP A 68 -48.88 19.57 -22.68
N VAL A 69 -48.63 20.87 -22.79
CA VAL A 69 -49.05 21.74 -23.90
C VAL A 69 -47.84 22.21 -24.71
N SER A 70 -46.70 21.52 -24.61
CA SER A 70 -45.45 21.93 -25.27
C SER A 70 -45.49 21.92 -26.80
N ASN A 71 -46.45 21.18 -27.37
CA ASN A 71 -46.72 21.11 -28.82
C ASN A 71 -47.92 21.98 -29.25
N GLN A 72 -48.35 22.93 -28.42
CA GLN A 72 -49.42 23.90 -28.71
C GLN A 72 -48.82 25.30 -28.82
N ASP A 73 -49.38 26.16 -29.67
CA ASP A 73 -48.94 27.55 -29.76
C ASP A 73 -49.44 28.37 -28.54
N GLU A 74 -48.55 29.18 -27.97
CA GLU A 74 -48.81 30.19 -26.92
C GLU A 74 -49.57 29.73 -25.65
N GLN A 75 -49.66 28.43 -25.38
CA GLN A 75 -50.40 27.88 -24.25
C GLN A 75 -49.57 27.65 -22.97
N GLN A 76 -50.00 28.26 -21.86
CA GLN A 76 -49.49 27.97 -20.51
C GLN A 76 -50.14 26.69 -19.97
N ALA A 77 -49.36 25.82 -19.32
CA ALA A 77 -49.89 24.64 -18.61
C ALA A 77 -50.66 25.06 -17.34
N PHE A 78 -50.07 25.97 -16.56
CA PHE A 78 -50.73 26.63 -15.43
C PHE A 78 -50.43 28.13 -15.44
N LEU A 79 -51.42 28.94 -15.81
CA LEU A 79 -51.42 30.38 -15.62
C LEU A 79 -51.87 30.72 -14.19
N ALA A 80 -50.92 30.78 -13.26
CA ALA A 80 -51.18 31.08 -11.85
C ALA A 80 -51.34 32.60 -11.60
N LYS A 81 -50.66 33.44 -12.39
CA LYS A 81 -50.91 34.89 -12.45
C LYS A 81 -50.40 35.47 -13.77
N ASP A 82 -51.22 36.29 -14.42
CA ASP A 82 -50.86 37.21 -15.51
C ASP A 82 -50.50 38.63 -14.98
N TYR A 83 -49.74 39.39 -15.78
CA TYR A 83 -49.27 40.73 -15.44
C TYR A 83 -50.41 41.70 -15.09
N ASN A 84 -51.56 41.58 -15.75
CA ASN A 84 -52.71 42.48 -15.57
C ASN A 84 -53.51 42.24 -14.28
N GLN A 85 -53.19 41.19 -13.52
CA GLN A 85 -53.83 40.87 -12.24
C GLN A 85 -53.06 41.47 -11.06
N SER A 86 -53.78 41.80 -9.98
CA SER A 86 -53.23 42.32 -8.73
C SER A 86 -53.89 41.67 -7.51
N ASN A 87 -53.21 41.72 -6.35
CA ASN A 87 -53.69 41.16 -5.08
C ASN A 87 -54.05 39.66 -5.19
N VAL A 88 -53.21 38.87 -5.85
CA VAL A 88 -53.39 37.42 -6.04
C VAL A 88 -52.54 36.65 -5.02
N HIS A 89 -53.17 35.81 -4.21
CA HIS A 89 -52.53 35.04 -3.15
C HIS A 89 -52.83 33.54 -3.30
N LEU A 90 -51.83 32.77 -3.74
CA LEU A 90 -51.98 31.33 -3.99
C LEU A 90 -51.18 30.49 -3.00
N THR A 91 -51.80 29.44 -2.47
CA THR A 91 -51.12 28.34 -1.79
C THR A 91 -51.34 27.06 -2.57
N ILE A 92 -50.31 26.58 -3.27
CA ILE A 92 -50.32 25.32 -4.00
C ILE A 92 -49.84 24.21 -3.08
N ILE A 93 -50.65 23.16 -2.92
CA ILE A 93 -50.34 21.96 -2.15
C ILE A 93 -50.10 20.81 -3.12
N LEU A 94 -48.91 20.23 -3.08
CA LEU A 94 -48.51 19.11 -3.91
C LEU A 94 -48.82 17.78 -3.21
N GLU A 95 -49.64 16.96 -3.86
CA GLU A 95 -49.90 15.56 -3.53
C GLU A 95 -49.52 14.67 -4.74
N GLY A 96 -49.06 13.45 -4.49
CA GLY A 96 -48.66 12.53 -5.57
C GLY A 96 -47.54 13.08 -6.46
N THR A 97 -47.64 12.89 -7.78
CA THR A 97 -46.63 13.37 -8.75
C THR A 97 -47.24 14.28 -9.80
N ASN A 98 -46.84 15.54 -9.82
CA ASN A 98 -47.39 16.55 -10.73
C ASN A 98 -46.36 17.00 -11.77
N SER A 99 -46.82 17.31 -12.97
CA SER A 99 -46.02 17.77 -14.11
C SER A 99 -46.76 18.89 -14.83
N LEU A 100 -46.09 20.01 -15.05
CA LEU A 100 -46.58 21.18 -15.76
C LEU A 100 -45.56 21.56 -16.84
N ARG A 101 -45.92 21.36 -18.11
CA ARG A 101 -45.07 21.67 -19.25
C ARG A 101 -45.78 22.60 -20.23
N SER A 102 -45.45 23.88 -20.13
CA SER A 102 -45.96 24.93 -21.01
C SER A 102 -45.33 24.87 -22.41
N SER A 103 -45.89 25.62 -23.37
CA SER A 103 -45.31 25.82 -24.70
C SER A 103 -44.04 26.68 -24.69
N ASP A 104 -43.61 27.13 -25.87
CA ASP A 104 -42.57 28.14 -26.00
C ASP A 104 -42.93 29.44 -25.26
N SER A 105 -41.92 30.16 -24.78
CA SER A 105 -42.00 31.48 -24.13
C SER A 105 -42.76 31.56 -22.80
N TRP A 106 -43.62 30.61 -22.46
CA TRP A 106 -44.40 30.60 -21.23
C TRP A 106 -43.76 29.75 -20.13
N ALA A 107 -43.79 30.25 -18.88
CA ALA A 107 -43.25 29.50 -17.76
C ALA A 107 -44.08 28.25 -17.43
N GLY A 108 -43.42 27.17 -16.99
CA GLY A 108 -44.06 25.88 -16.67
C GLY A 108 -45.15 26.01 -15.60
N LEU A 109 -44.85 26.79 -14.57
CA LEU A 109 -45.85 27.44 -13.72
C LEU A 109 -45.70 28.96 -13.91
N THR A 110 -46.64 29.58 -14.62
CA THR A 110 -46.59 31.00 -14.98
C THR A 110 -47.08 31.88 -13.83
N TRP A 111 -46.16 32.67 -13.30
CA TRP A 111 -46.33 33.63 -12.21
C TRP A 111 -45.72 34.97 -12.65
N ASN A 112 -46.43 35.68 -13.53
CA ASN A 112 -46.06 37.01 -14.03
C ASN A 112 -46.38 38.06 -12.96
N ASN A 113 -45.54 38.14 -11.93
CA ASN A 113 -45.71 39.04 -10.80
C ASN A 113 -44.62 40.10 -10.71
N SER A 114 -44.89 41.31 -11.19
CA SER A 114 -43.97 42.45 -11.13
C SER A 114 -44.03 43.23 -9.81
N ASP A 115 -45.11 43.12 -9.03
CA ASP A 115 -45.37 43.95 -7.85
C ASP A 115 -45.48 43.16 -6.53
N ASN A 116 -45.54 43.90 -5.42
CA ASN A 116 -45.60 43.33 -4.07
C ASN A 116 -47.04 43.03 -3.57
N SER A 117 -48.07 43.17 -4.41
CA SER A 117 -49.46 42.87 -4.05
C SER A 117 -49.75 41.36 -3.99
N SER A 118 -49.00 40.56 -4.74
CA SER A 118 -49.30 39.15 -4.95
C SER A 118 -48.22 38.22 -4.37
N THR A 119 -48.61 36.98 -4.02
CA THR A 119 -47.72 35.97 -3.40
C THR A 119 -48.05 34.55 -3.86
N LEU A 120 -47.03 33.73 -4.11
CA LEU A 120 -47.14 32.30 -4.41
C LEU A 120 -46.43 31.47 -3.35
N GLU A 121 -47.16 30.59 -2.65
CA GLU A 121 -46.59 29.53 -1.80
C GLU A 121 -46.74 28.16 -2.47
N ILE A 122 -45.68 27.36 -2.53
CA ILE A 122 -45.68 25.95 -2.93
C ILE A 122 -45.26 25.09 -1.73
N LYS A 123 -46.08 24.10 -1.39
CA LYS A 123 -45.90 23.21 -0.23
C LYS A 123 -46.45 21.81 -0.49
N GLY A 124 -46.41 20.93 0.52
CA GLY A 124 -46.99 19.59 0.48
C GLY A 124 -45.94 18.50 0.69
N ASN A 125 -46.29 17.28 0.30
CA ASN A 125 -45.40 16.10 0.37
C ASN A 125 -45.21 15.41 -1.00
N GLY A 126 -46.05 15.71 -1.99
CA GLY A 126 -45.89 15.28 -3.37
C GLY A 126 -44.81 16.05 -4.12
N SER A 127 -44.72 15.79 -5.42
CA SER A 127 -43.76 16.42 -6.32
C SER A 127 -44.40 17.32 -7.37
N LEU A 128 -43.59 18.25 -7.89
CA LEU A 128 -43.90 19.09 -9.05
C LEU A 128 -42.68 19.12 -9.98
N THR A 129 -42.87 18.73 -11.23
CA THR A 129 -41.94 19.01 -12.33
C THR A 129 -42.50 20.15 -13.16
N ALA A 130 -41.81 21.29 -13.22
CA ALA A 130 -42.28 22.48 -13.94
C ALA A 130 -41.26 22.93 -14.99
N LYS A 131 -41.68 22.98 -16.26
CA LYS A 131 -40.81 23.21 -17.43
C LYS A 131 -41.53 23.97 -18.55
N CYS A 132 -40.76 24.56 -19.45
CA CYS A 132 -41.23 25.09 -20.73
C CYS A 132 -40.41 24.49 -21.89
N TRP A 133 -40.44 25.10 -23.08
CA TRP A 133 -39.48 24.82 -24.15
C TRP A 133 -38.33 25.84 -24.20
N ARG A 134 -38.62 27.13 -24.37
CA ARG A 134 -37.66 28.25 -24.36
C ARG A 134 -38.22 29.48 -23.66
N HIS A 135 -37.36 30.43 -23.30
CA HIS A 135 -37.63 31.81 -22.85
C HIS A 135 -38.52 32.03 -21.59
N GLY A 136 -39.33 31.06 -21.15
CA GLY A 136 -40.07 31.08 -19.88
C GLY A 136 -39.32 30.35 -18.75
N ALA A 137 -39.54 30.77 -17.50
CA ALA A 137 -38.96 30.09 -16.33
C ALA A 137 -39.55 28.68 -16.11
N GLY A 138 -38.88 27.84 -15.31
CA GLY A 138 -39.50 26.61 -14.80
C GLY A 138 -40.69 26.94 -13.90
N ILE A 139 -40.45 27.80 -12.91
CA ILE A 139 -41.48 28.43 -12.05
C ILE A 139 -41.17 29.92 -11.96
N GLY A 140 -42.08 30.78 -12.45
CA GLY A 140 -41.87 32.23 -12.44
C GLY A 140 -42.40 32.95 -13.68
N SER A 141 -41.68 33.94 -14.20
CA SER A 141 -42.18 34.74 -15.33
C SER A 141 -41.95 34.10 -16.69
N SER A 142 -42.78 34.51 -17.64
CA SER A 142 -42.64 34.21 -19.07
C SER A 142 -41.68 35.20 -19.77
N TRP A 143 -41.41 34.99 -21.06
CA TRP A 143 -40.53 35.84 -21.88
C TRP A 143 -40.95 37.32 -21.90
N ASN A 144 -40.00 38.24 -22.08
CA ASN A 144 -40.21 39.69 -22.23
C ASN A 144 -41.06 40.36 -21.12
N ASN A 145 -41.15 39.73 -19.95
CA ASN A 145 -41.79 40.30 -18.76
C ASN A 145 -40.72 40.97 -17.87
N ASN A 146 -41.13 41.94 -17.05
CA ASN A 146 -40.27 42.64 -16.06
C ASN A 146 -39.82 41.74 -14.88
N GLY A 147 -39.73 40.43 -15.09
CA GLY A 147 -39.40 39.43 -14.08
C GLY A 147 -40.58 38.94 -13.25
N THR A 148 -40.24 38.29 -12.15
CA THR A 148 -41.17 37.78 -11.14
C THR A 148 -40.70 38.11 -9.73
N ARG A 149 -41.65 38.19 -8.79
CA ARG A 149 -41.36 38.28 -7.35
C ARG A 149 -42.32 37.50 -6.46
N ASN A 150 -41.88 37.30 -5.21
CA ASN A 150 -42.65 36.73 -4.10
C ASN A 150 -43.06 35.26 -4.30
N ILE A 151 -42.09 34.43 -4.68
CA ILE A 151 -42.21 32.96 -4.75
C ILE A 151 -41.66 32.36 -3.45
N SER A 152 -42.46 31.52 -2.78
CA SER A 152 -42.10 30.83 -1.55
C SER A 152 -42.25 29.31 -1.70
N ILE A 153 -41.22 28.54 -1.37
CA ILE A 153 -41.27 27.07 -1.31
C ILE A 153 -41.05 26.62 0.13
N THR A 154 -42.08 26.00 0.72
CA THR A 154 -42.08 25.56 2.13
C THR A 154 -42.14 24.03 2.28
N GLY A 155 -42.35 23.30 1.18
CA GLY A 155 -42.40 21.83 1.17
C GLY A 155 -42.50 21.24 -0.24
N GLY A 156 -42.67 19.92 -0.32
CA GLY A 156 -42.74 19.15 -1.57
C GLY A 156 -41.38 18.82 -2.19
N THR A 157 -41.40 18.10 -3.31
CA THR A 157 -40.23 17.86 -4.16
C THR A 157 -40.40 18.62 -5.49
N VAL A 158 -39.71 19.75 -5.63
CA VAL A 158 -39.87 20.67 -6.76
C VAL A 158 -38.67 20.55 -7.71
N THR A 159 -38.92 20.12 -8.95
CA THR A 159 -37.94 20.14 -10.04
C THR A 159 -38.36 21.18 -11.06
N ALA A 160 -37.62 22.28 -11.15
CA ALA A 160 -37.94 23.39 -12.04
C ALA A 160 -36.81 23.57 -13.07
N THR A 161 -37.15 23.56 -14.36
CA THR A 161 -36.17 23.74 -15.46
C THR A 161 -36.62 24.89 -16.35
N GLY A 162 -35.81 25.94 -16.41
CA GLY A 162 -36.02 27.05 -17.32
C GLY A 162 -35.69 26.66 -18.75
N GLY A 163 -36.35 27.32 -19.70
CA GLY A 163 -36.00 27.22 -21.11
C GLY A 163 -34.74 28.00 -21.45
N ASP A 164 -34.33 27.94 -22.71
CA ASP A 164 -33.30 28.81 -23.30
C ASP A 164 -33.50 30.28 -22.86
N GLY A 165 -32.46 30.91 -22.30
CA GLY A 165 -32.52 32.27 -21.75
C GLY A 165 -33.21 32.44 -20.38
N ALA A 166 -33.78 31.40 -19.76
CA ALA A 166 -34.66 31.54 -18.59
C ALA A 166 -34.28 30.70 -17.35
N ALA A 167 -34.64 31.19 -16.16
CA ALA A 167 -34.24 30.60 -14.88
C ALA A 167 -35.02 29.33 -14.52
N GLY A 168 -34.41 28.47 -13.70
CA GLY A 168 -35.11 27.34 -13.09
C GLY A 168 -36.28 27.81 -12.22
N ILE A 169 -35.98 28.68 -11.26
CA ILE A 169 -36.99 29.38 -10.44
C ILE A 169 -36.68 30.89 -10.48
N GLY A 170 -37.63 31.69 -10.96
CA GLY A 170 -37.50 33.14 -11.05
C GLY A 170 -37.81 33.71 -12.44
N GLY A 171 -36.87 34.47 -13.00
CA GLY A 171 -37.10 35.20 -14.26
C GLY A 171 -37.15 34.31 -15.50
N GLY A 172 -38.11 34.59 -16.40
CA GLY A 172 -37.97 34.29 -17.82
C GLY A 172 -36.81 35.09 -18.45
N GLU A 173 -36.56 34.94 -19.75
CA GLU A 173 -35.54 35.77 -20.42
C GLU A 173 -35.88 37.26 -20.34
N SER A 174 -34.86 38.09 -20.08
CA SER A 174 -34.92 39.50 -19.67
C SER A 174 -35.61 39.77 -18.33
N GLY A 175 -36.08 38.73 -17.64
CA GLY A 175 -36.81 38.82 -16.39
C GLY A 175 -35.92 38.76 -15.13
N LEU A 176 -36.19 39.67 -14.20
CA LEU A 176 -35.66 39.61 -12.83
C LEU A 176 -36.24 38.40 -12.06
N GLY A 177 -35.50 37.91 -11.06
CA GLY A 177 -36.02 36.96 -10.07
C GLY A 177 -35.84 37.50 -8.66
N GLU A 178 -36.88 38.13 -8.09
CA GLU A 178 -36.80 38.84 -6.80
C GLU A 178 -37.59 38.14 -5.68
N ASN A 179 -37.17 38.31 -4.42
CA ASN A 179 -37.89 37.88 -3.22
C ASN A 179 -38.24 36.37 -3.21
N ILE A 180 -37.35 35.54 -3.76
CA ILE A 180 -37.52 34.08 -3.82
C ILE A 180 -37.11 33.50 -2.45
N THR A 181 -38.03 32.83 -1.75
CA THR A 181 -37.79 32.21 -0.45
C THR A 181 -37.91 30.68 -0.53
N ILE A 182 -36.93 29.96 0.03
CA ILE A 182 -37.01 28.51 0.26
C ILE A 182 -36.79 28.23 1.75
N SER A 183 -37.78 27.64 2.42
CA SER A 183 -37.71 27.28 3.83
C SER A 183 -37.84 25.77 4.10
N GLY A 184 -38.18 24.97 3.10
CA GLY A 184 -38.37 23.53 3.22
C GLY A 184 -38.52 22.83 1.87
N GLY A 185 -38.70 21.51 1.92
CA GLY A 185 -38.79 20.65 0.73
C GLY A 185 -37.45 20.26 0.13
N THR A 186 -37.51 19.57 -1.00
CA THR A 186 -36.36 19.24 -1.86
C THR A 186 -36.54 20.02 -3.16
N VAL A 187 -35.63 20.93 -3.48
CA VAL A 187 -35.73 21.84 -4.62
C VAL A 187 -34.54 21.61 -5.55
N THR A 188 -34.81 21.20 -6.79
CA THR A 188 -33.84 21.12 -7.88
C THR A 188 -34.21 22.17 -8.92
N ALA A 189 -33.37 23.18 -9.09
CA ALA A 189 -33.63 24.30 -9.99
C ALA A 189 -32.50 24.40 -11.02
N THR A 190 -32.84 24.38 -12.30
CA THR A 190 -31.86 24.40 -13.41
C THR A 190 -32.23 25.50 -14.39
N GLY A 191 -31.33 26.46 -14.58
CA GLY A 191 -31.45 27.50 -15.60
C GLY A 191 -31.15 26.95 -16.99
N GLY A 192 -31.78 27.52 -18.00
CA GLY A 192 -31.33 27.35 -19.38
C GLY A 192 -30.05 28.13 -19.66
N TYR A 193 -29.65 28.15 -20.93
CA TYR A 193 -28.52 28.94 -21.41
C TYR A 193 -28.64 30.41 -20.96
N GLN A 194 -27.53 31.02 -20.54
CA GLN A 194 -27.44 32.39 -20.00
C GLN A 194 -28.27 32.68 -18.73
N ALA A 195 -28.87 31.69 -18.06
CA ALA A 195 -29.80 31.93 -16.94
C ALA A 195 -29.47 31.20 -15.65
N ALA A 196 -29.95 31.74 -14.53
CA ALA A 196 -29.66 31.21 -13.20
C ALA A 196 -30.43 29.94 -12.85
N GLY A 197 -29.88 29.11 -11.96
CA GLY A 197 -30.64 28.03 -11.33
C GLY A 197 -31.82 28.59 -10.53
N ILE A 198 -31.52 29.52 -9.62
CA ILE A 198 -32.52 30.31 -8.86
C ILE A 198 -32.17 31.79 -8.99
N GLY A 199 -33.10 32.61 -9.48
CA GLY A 199 -32.95 34.05 -9.64
C GLY A 199 -33.31 34.54 -11.05
N GLY A 200 -32.44 35.33 -11.68
CA GLY A 200 -32.74 35.98 -12.95
C GLY A 200 -32.56 35.09 -14.19
N GLY A 201 -33.32 35.40 -15.25
CA GLY A 201 -33.02 34.90 -16.60
C GLY A 201 -31.81 35.62 -17.21
N ASN A 202 -31.57 35.39 -18.50
CA ASN A 202 -30.63 36.16 -19.33
C ASN A 202 -30.92 37.66 -19.21
N HIS A 203 -29.92 38.50 -18.97
CA HIS A 203 -30.00 39.93 -18.58
C HIS A 203 -30.74 40.22 -17.25
N GLY A 204 -31.30 39.21 -16.59
CA GLY A 204 -32.04 39.31 -15.34
C GLY A 204 -31.15 39.23 -14.10
N SER A 205 -31.29 40.18 -13.17
CA SER A 205 -30.69 40.08 -11.84
C SER A 205 -31.52 39.16 -10.92
N GLY A 206 -30.85 38.41 -10.06
CA GLY A 206 -31.46 37.60 -9.01
C GLY A 206 -31.27 38.28 -7.66
N GLU A 207 -32.36 38.71 -7.02
CA GLU A 207 -32.29 39.64 -5.89
C GLU A 207 -33.14 39.21 -4.70
N ASN A 208 -32.69 39.52 -3.48
CA ASN A 208 -33.37 39.20 -2.22
C ASN A 208 -33.69 37.70 -2.03
N ILE A 209 -32.86 36.82 -2.60
CA ILE A 209 -33.05 35.36 -2.55
C ILE A 209 -32.71 34.85 -1.15
N LYS A 210 -33.66 34.17 -0.48
CA LYS A 210 -33.53 33.70 0.90
C LYS A 210 -33.67 32.18 0.99
N ILE A 211 -32.69 31.48 1.55
CA ILE A 211 -32.78 30.05 1.88
C ILE A 211 -32.61 29.86 3.39
N SER A 212 -33.59 29.26 4.06
CA SER A 212 -33.53 28.98 5.50
C SER A 212 -33.73 27.51 5.87
N GLY A 213 -33.97 26.63 4.90
CA GLY A 213 -34.22 25.21 5.13
C GLY A 213 -34.42 24.44 3.83
N GLY A 214 -34.68 23.14 3.95
CA GLY A 214 -34.80 22.22 2.81
C GLY A 214 -33.45 21.75 2.25
N THR A 215 -33.53 20.94 1.20
CA THR A 215 -32.38 20.53 0.37
C THR A 215 -32.50 21.23 -0.98
N VAL A 216 -31.56 22.10 -1.31
CA VAL A 216 -31.61 22.95 -2.51
C VAL A 216 -30.40 22.64 -3.40
N THR A 217 -30.67 22.19 -4.63
CA THR A 217 -29.69 22.04 -5.70
C THR A 217 -30.01 23.05 -6.79
N ALA A 218 -29.11 24.00 -7.03
CA ALA A 218 -29.32 25.11 -7.95
C ALA A 218 -28.18 25.17 -8.97
N THR A 219 -28.50 24.95 -10.25
CA THR A 219 -27.52 24.88 -11.34
C THR A 219 -27.84 25.93 -12.40
N GLY A 220 -26.93 26.87 -12.61
CA GLY A 220 -27.03 27.81 -13.74
C GLY A 220 -26.67 27.14 -15.06
N GLY A 221 -27.28 27.59 -16.16
CA GLY A 221 -26.76 27.26 -17.49
C GLY A 221 -25.46 28.03 -17.78
N THR A 222 -24.87 27.83 -18.96
CA THR A 222 -23.67 28.55 -19.41
C THR A 222 -23.82 30.06 -19.18
N PHE A 223 -22.83 30.71 -18.55
CA PHE A 223 -22.82 32.12 -18.13
C PHE A 223 -23.82 32.53 -17.02
N GLY A 224 -24.75 31.68 -16.60
CA GLY A 224 -25.69 31.94 -15.49
C GLY A 224 -25.23 31.38 -14.14
N ALA A 225 -25.56 32.07 -13.05
CA ALA A 225 -25.18 31.68 -11.69
C ALA A 225 -25.98 30.47 -11.15
N GLY A 226 -25.44 29.73 -10.19
CA GLY A 226 -26.21 28.70 -9.48
C GLY A 226 -27.39 29.33 -8.74
N ILE A 227 -27.10 30.32 -7.89
CA ILE A 227 -28.08 31.19 -7.24
C ILE A 227 -27.67 32.65 -7.49
N GLY A 228 -28.50 33.43 -8.19
CA GLY A 228 -28.21 34.82 -8.53
C GLY A 228 -28.69 35.23 -9.93
N GLY A 229 -27.86 35.95 -10.69
CA GLY A 229 -28.21 36.46 -12.03
C GLY A 229 -27.97 35.48 -13.18
N GLY A 230 -28.69 35.67 -14.29
CA GLY A 230 -28.25 35.23 -15.62
C GLY A 230 -27.28 36.23 -16.25
N GLU A 231 -26.72 35.98 -17.44
CA GLU A 231 -25.64 36.78 -18.07
C GLU A 231 -25.99 38.28 -18.10
N GLY A 232 -25.05 39.15 -17.72
CA GLY A 232 -25.28 40.59 -17.49
C GLY A 232 -26.03 40.97 -16.19
N GLY A 233 -26.72 40.04 -15.53
CA GLY A 233 -27.48 40.25 -14.30
C GLY A 233 -26.67 40.04 -13.00
N SER A 234 -26.89 40.88 -12.00
CA SER A 234 -26.22 40.72 -10.69
C SER A 234 -26.96 39.75 -9.77
N GLY A 235 -26.24 39.09 -8.87
CA GLY A 235 -26.82 38.35 -7.75
C GLY A 235 -26.73 39.19 -6.47
N LYS A 236 -27.83 39.79 -6.02
CA LYS A 236 -27.85 40.73 -4.89
C LYS A 236 -28.64 40.23 -3.67
N ASN A 237 -28.17 40.61 -2.48
CA ASN A 237 -28.87 40.37 -1.20
C ASN A 237 -29.22 38.89 -0.94
N ILE A 238 -28.37 37.97 -1.39
CA ILE A 238 -28.60 36.53 -1.24
C ILE A 238 -28.30 36.12 0.20
N LYS A 239 -29.30 35.55 0.90
CA LYS A 239 -29.20 35.20 2.33
C LYS A 239 -29.49 33.73 2.60
N ILE A 240 -28.48 33.00 3.10
CA ILE A 240 -28.61 31.59 3.51
C ILE A 240 -28.47 31.49 5.03
N THR A 241 -29.47 30.93 5.70
CA THR A 241 -29.49 30.76 7.17
C THR A 241 -29.67 29.31 7.63
N GLY A 242 -29.84 28.37 6.70
CA GLY A 242 -30.14 26.97 7.00
C GLY A 242 -30.38 26.14 5.75
N GLY A 243 -30.63 24.84 5.94
CA GLY A 243 -30.79 23.87 4.86
C GLY A 243 -29.47 23.31 4.33
N THR A 244 -29.57 22.41 3.34
CA THR A 244 -28.43 21.85 2.60
C THR A 244 -28.48 22.41 1.19
N VAL A 245 -27.59 23.35 0.88
CA VAL A 245 -27.54 24.09 -0.38
C VAL A 245 -26.32 23.66 -1.20
N THR A 246 -26.55 23.22 -2.43
CA THR A 246 -25.51 22.99 -3.44
C THR A 246 -25.81 23.91 -4.62
N ALA A 247 -24.92 24.86 -4.87
CA ALA A 247 -25.09 25.88 -5.90
C ALA A 247 -23.90 25.85 -6.87
N THR A 248 -24.20 25.65 -8.15
CA THR A 248 -23.20 25.45 -9.22
C THR A 248 -23.47 26.43 -10.35
N GLY A 249 -22.54 27.34 -10.60
CA GLY A 249 -22.59 28.23 -11.76
C GLY A 249 -22.25 27.49 -13.04
N GLY A 250 -22.76 27.97 -14.16
CA GLY A 250 -22.26 27.57 -15.47
C GLY A 250 -20.83 28.08 -15.72
N ALA A 251 -20.28 27.81 -16.90
CA ALA A 251 -19.00 28.38 -17.31
C ALA A 251 -19.00 29.90 -17.13
N LEU A 252 -17.90 30.47 -16.62
CA LEU A 252 -17.73 31.90 -16.33
C LEU A 252 -18.70 32.51 -15.29
N ALA A 253 -19.48 31.72 -14.54
CA ALA A 253 -20.47 32.22 -13.59
C ALA A 253 -20.31 31.64 -12.17
N ALA A 254 -20.77 32.39 -11.15
CA ALA A 254 -20.58 32.02 -9.76
C ALA A 254 -21.52 30.91 -9.29
N GLY A 255 -21.09 30.15 -8.28
CA GLY A 255 -21.97 29.24 -7.55
C GLY A 255 -23.10 30.02 -6.87
N ILE A 256 -22.73 31.04 -6.09
CA ILE A 256 -23.66 31.98 -5.45
C ILE A 256 -23.21 33.41 -5.74
N GLY A 257 -24.07 34.20 -6.40
CA GLY A 257 -23.82 35.61 -6.72
C GLY A 257 -23.93 35.91 -8.22
N GLY A 258 -22.86 36.46 -8.78
CA GLY A 258 -22.82 37.04 -10.12
C GLY A 258 -22.72 36.03 -11.26
N CYS A 259 -23.34 36.36 -12.38
CA CYS A 259 -23.11 35.75 -13.68
C CYS A 259 -21.77 36.22 -14.29
N ARG A 260 -21.49 35.85 -15.54
CA ARG A 260 -20.45 36.53 -16.35
C ARG A 260 -20.77 38.03 -16.50
N TRP A 261 -19.81 38.89 -16.17
CA TRP A 261 -19.95 40.36 -16.00
C TRP A 261 -20.85 40.83 -14.85
N GLY A 262 -21.58 39.93 -14.17
CA GLY A 262 -22.46 40.27 -13.06
C GLY A 262 -21.74 40.29 -11.72
N SER A 263 -22.10 41.24 -10.85
CA SER A 263 -21.58 41.28 -9.49
C SER A 263 -22.35 40.36 -8.54
N GLY A 264 -21.66 39.81 -7.54
CA GLY A 264 -22.25 39.12 -6.40
C GLY A 264 -22.19 40.01 -5.17
N GLU A 265 -23.32 40.60 -4.76
CA GLU A 265 -23.36 41.69 -3.78
C GLU A 265 -24.21 41.35 -2.55
N ASN A 266 -23.74 41.72 -1.36
CA ASN A 266 -24.43 41.55 -0.07
C ASN A 266 -24.79 40.08 0.26
N ILE A 267 -23.92 39.14 -0.10
CA ILE A 267 -24.14 37.71 0.12
C ILE A 267 -23.90 37.38 1.60
N THR A 268 -24.92 36.90 2.30
CA THR A 268 -24.88 36.63 3.75
C THR A 268 -25.17 35.16 4.05
N ILE A 269 -24.21 34.46 4.65
CA ILE A 269 -24.38 33.07 5.11
C ILE A 269 -24.27 33.01 6.64
N THR A 270 -25.31 32.52 7.31
CA THR A 270 -25.38 32.45 8.79
C THR A 270 -25.61 31.04 9.33
N GLY A 271 -25.80 30.03 8.47
CA GLY A 271 -26.17 28.68 8.87
C GLY A 271 -26.39 27.74 7.69
N GLY A 272 -26.50 26.44 7.98
CA GLY A 272 -26.72 25.38 6.98
C GLY A 272 -25.43 24.78 6.41
N THR A 273 -25.61 23.83 5.49
CA THR A 273 -24.52 23.21 4.72
C THR A 273 -24.51 23.85 3.34
N VAL A 274 -23.52 24.70 3.05
CA VAL A 274 -23.45 25.41 1.76
C VAL A 274 -22.26 24.92 0.95
N THR A 275 -22.53 24.41 -0.25
CA THR A 275 -21.51 24.03 -1.23
C THR A 275 -21.68 24.93 -2.46
N ALA A 276 -20.64 25.66 -2.82
CA ALA A 276 -20.73 26.73 -3.81
C ALA A 276 -19.58 26.65 -4.82
N THR A 277 -19.89 26.25 -6.05
CA THR A 277 -18.92 25.97 -7.12
C THR A 277 -19.14 26.92 -8.28
N GLY A 278 -18.16 27.79 -8.54
CA GLY A 278 -18.14 28.60 -9.76
C GLY A 278 -17.67 27.78 -10.96
N GLY A 279 -18.06 28.22 -12.17
CA GLY A 279 -17.40 27.76 -13.39
C GLY A 279 -15.95 28.25 -13.48
N GLY A 280 -15.24 27.81 -14.53
CA GLY A 280 -13.88 28.33 -14.81
C GLY A 280 -13.86 29.87 -14.84
N GLY A 281 -12.88 30.49 -14.19
CA GLY A 281 -12.75 31.95 -14.08
C GLY A 281 -13.64 32.63 -13.03
N ALA A 282 -14.64 31.94 -12.46
CA ALA A 282 -15.63 32.53 -11.56
C ALA A 282 -15.44 32.16 -10.08
N ALA A 283 -16.09 32.91 -9.19
CA ALA A 283 -16.07 32.62 -7.76
C ALA A 283 -17.02 31.47 -7.38
N GLY A 284 -16.67 30.70 -6.35
CA GLY A 284 -17.66 29.87 -5.65
C GLY A 284 -18.75 30.75 -5.03
N ILE A 285 -18.35 31.82 -4.34
CA ILE A 285 -19.24 32.85 -3.78
C ILE A 285 -18.70 34.23 -4.16
N GLY A 286 -19.52 35.05 -4.84
CA GLY A 286 -19.12 36.39 -5.30
C GLY A 286 -19.47 36.62 -6.77
N GLY A 287 -18.60 37.28 -7.51
CA GLY A 287 -18.80 37.57 -8.94
C GLY A 287 -18.47 36.39 -9.87
N GLY A 288 -19.01 36.43 -11.09
CA GLY A 288 -18.53 35.59 -12.20
C GLY A 288 -17.27 36.16 -12.85
N ASP A 289 -16.95 35.70 -14.06
CA ASP A 289 -15.87 36.26 -14.89
C ASP A 289 -16.07 37.75 -15.12
N ALA A 290 -15.02 38.55 -14.89
CA ALA A 290 -15.03 40.02 -14.83
C ALA A 290 -16.08 40.66 -13.89
N GLY A 291 -16.81 39.88 -13.08
CA GLY A 291 -17.78 40.34 -12.09
C GLY A 291 -17.14 40.58 -10.72
N SER A 292 -17.60 41.59 -9.98
CA SER A 292 -17.10 41.87 -8.62
C SER A 292 -17.89 41.11 -7.55
N GLY A 293 -17.21 40.51 -6.58
CA GLY A 293 -17.86 40.12 -5.31
C GLY A 293 -17.72 41.22 -4.26
N ARG A 294 -18.81 41.55 -3.55
CA ARG A 294 -18.84 42.67 -2.59
C ARG A 294 -19.70 42.32 -1.37
N ASN A 295 -19.28 42.78 -0.19
CA ASN A 295 -20.02 42.61 1.07
C ASN A 295 -20.41 41.16 1.39
N ILE A 296 -19.46 40.23 1.25
CA ILE A 296 -19.67 38.80 1.52
C ILE A 296 -19.47 38.54 3.01
N THR A 297 -20.54 38.20 3.72
CA THR A 297 -20.56 38.02 5.18
C THR A 297 -20.80 36.54 5.51
N ILE A 298 -19.85 35.87 6.18
CA ILE A 298 -20.00 34.48 6.62
C ILE A 298 -19.91 34.41 8.14
N THR A 299 -21.00 33.95 8.76
CA THR A 299 -21.18 33.97 10.22
C THR A 299 -21.65 32.63 10.80
N GLY A 300 -21.90 31.61 10.00
CA GLY A 300 -22.29 30.30 10.52
C GLY A 300 -22.47 29.25 9.43
N GLY A 301 -22.81 28.03 9.85
CA GLY A 301 -22.91 26.88 8.96
C GLY A 301 -21.55 26.25 8.63
N THR A 302 -21.55 25.39 7.62
CA THR A 302 -20.33 24.85 7.00
C THR A 302 -20.33 25.22 5.52
N VAL A 303 -19.31 25.94 5.06
CA VAL A 303 -19.31 26.64 3.76
C VAL A 303 -18.13 26.19 2.89
N LYS A 304 -18.38 25.26 1.98
CA LYS A 304 -17.42 24.71 1.02
C LYS A 304 -17.54 25.46 -0.32
N ALA A 305 -16.77 26.54 -0.47
CA ALA A 305 -16.67 27.29 -1.72
C ALA A 305 -15.44 26.84 -2.55
N SER A 306 -15.55 26.85 -3.88
CA SER A 306 -14.37 26.69 -4.76
C SER A 306 -13.39 27.87 -4.63
N SER A 307 -13.93 29.06 -4.39
CA SER A 307 -13.23 30.33 -4.15
C SER A 307 -14.24 31.35 -3.62
N ILE A 308 -13.77 32.45 -3.03
CA ILE A 308 -14.62 33.61 -2.67
C ILE A 308 -13.93 34.86 -3.23
N SER A 309 -14.66 35.76 -3.89
CA SER A 309 -14.07 36.93 -4.57
C SER A 309 -13.33 37.90 -3.64
N THR A 310 -13.69 37.93 -2.36
CA THR A 310 -13.07 38.77 -1.32
C THR A 310 -12.87 37.96 -0.06
N THR A 311 -11.98 38.39 0.83
CA THR A 311 -12.00 37.92 2.23
C THR A 311 -13.40 38.18 2.80
N PRO A 312 -14.14 37.16 3.28
CA PRO A 312 -15.45 37.37 3.88
C PRO A 312 -15.32 37.95 5.29
N THR A 313 -16.39 38.57 5.78
CA THR A 313 -16.44 39.18 7.13
C THR A 313 -17.43 38.49 8.06
N ASP A 314 -17.27 38.70 9.37
CA ASP A 314 -18.31 38.43 10.35
C ASP A 314 -19.37 39.56 10.39
N GLY A 315 -20.42 39.37 11.19
CA GLY A 315 -21.51 40.35 11.36
C GLY A 315 -21.11 41.64 12.10
N LYS A 316 -19.82 41.85 12.38
CA LYS A 316 -19.24 43.08 12.93
C LYS A 316 -18.23 43.72 11.96
N GLY A 317 -17.99 43.12 10.80
CA GLY A 317 -17.02 43.58 9.80
C GLY A 317 -15.59 43.04 9.97
N ASN A 318 -15.34 42.11 10.91
CA ASN A 318 -14.01 41.50 11.06
C ASN A 318 -13.77 40.47 9.95
N ASN A 319 -12.60 40.47 9.32
CA ASN A 319 -12.21 39.42 8.37
C ASN A 319 -12.25 38.03 9.01
N VAL A 320 -12.83 37.07 8.30
CA VAL A 320 -12.87 35.65 8.67
C VAL A 320 -12.27 34.75 7.59
N TYR A 321 -11.54 33.72 8.02
CA TYR A 321 -10.71 32.87 7.18
C TYR A 321 -11.10 31.40 7.34
N LEU A 322 -10.88 30.60 6.29
CA LEU A 322 -11.32 29.20 6.26
C LEU A 322 -10.43 28.32 7.15
N PHE A 323 -11.07 27.60 8.07
CA PHE A 323 -10.54 26.42 8.75
C PHE A 323 -11.32 25.18 8.31
N LYS A 324 -10.64 24.21 7.69
CA LYS A 324 -11.21 22.89 7.35
C LYS A 324 -10.89 21.86 8.46
N LEU A 325 -11.89 21.55 9.28
CA LEU A 325 -11.84 20.48 10.27
C LEU A 325 -12.28 19.16 9.62
N LYS A 326 -11.38 18.17 9.51
CA LYS A 326 -11.62 16.91 8.78
C LYS A 326 -12.24 15.83 9.67
N ASN A 327 -12.76 14.78 9.04
CA ASN A 327 -13.16 13.51 9.68
C ASN A 327 -14.19 13.69 10.80
N GLN A 328 -15.18 14.55 10.57
CA GLN A 328 -16.26 14.89 11.49
C GLN A 328 -17.54 14.10 11.18
N ASP A 329 -17.41 12.83 10.82
CA ASP A 329 -18.53 11.90 10.60
C ASP A 329 -19.42 11.83 11.85
N SER A 330 -20.74 11.83 11.65
CA SER A 330 -21.77 11.85 12.70
C SER A 330 -21.74 13.06 13.66
N VAL A 331 -20.93 14.09 13.39
CA VAL A 331 -20.94 15.36 14.13
C VAL A 331 -21.89 16.34 13.43
N ASN A 332 -22.83 16.94 14.16
CA ASN A 332 -23.81 17.88 13.60
C ASN A 332 -23.54 19.34 13.99
N GLU A 333 -22.63 19.57 14.94
CA GLU A 333 -22.26 20.90 15.43
C GLU A 333 -20.79 20.98 15.88
N VAL A 334 -20.22 22.18 15.80
CA VAL A 334 -18.90 22.54 16.34
C VAL A 334 -19.04 23.83 17.14
N THR A 335 -18.69 23.82 18.42
CA THR A 335 -18.73 25.01 19.27
C THR A 335 -17.33 25.61 19.42
N VAL A 336 -17.15 26.81 18.87
CA VAL A 336 -15.88 27.55 18.86
C VAL A 336 -15.81 28.50 20.06
N ASP A 337 -14.63 28.66 20.65
CA ASP A 337 -14.36 29.51 21.83
C ASP A 337 -15.31 29.23 23.01
N SER A 338 -15.61 27.95 23.22
CA SER A 338 -16.50 27.41 24.26
C SER A 338 -16.18 27.98 25.65
N GLY A 339 -17.22 28.36 26.40
CA GLY A 339 -17.08 28.98 27.74
C GLY A 339 -16.63 30.45 27.75
N THR A 340 -16.33 31.07 26.60
CA THR A 340 -15.97 32.50 26.52
C THR A 340 -17.15 33.38 26.12
N LYS A 341 -17.01 34.71 26.29
CA LYS A 341 -17.95 35.71 25.76
C LYS A 341 -18.06 35.76 24.22
N ASN A 342 -17.21 35.01 23.51
CA ASN A 342 -17.20 34.88 22.05
C ASN A 342 -17.71 33.50 21.59
N ALA A 343 -18.15 32.63 22.52
CA ALA A 343 -18.56 31.27 22.23
C ALA A 343 -19.64 31.19 21.14
N LYS A 344 -19.46 30.27 20.19
CA LYS A 344 -20.26 30.24 18.96
C LYS A 344 -20.38 28.85 18.36
N THR A 345 -21.61 28.35 18.27
CA THR A 345 -21.92 27.04 17.68
C THR A 345 -22.22 27.15 16.19
N PHE A 346 -21.51 26.37 15.38
CA PHE A 346 -21.70 26.22 13.94
C PHE A 346 -22.41 24.88 13.68
N THR A 347 -23.62 24.92 13.16
CA THR A 347 -24.46 23.72 12.93
C THR A 347 -24.49 23.29 11.46
N ARG A 348 -24.72 21.99 11.23
CA ARG A 348 -24.74 21.34 9.92
C ARG A 348 -26.10 20.67 9.66
N ALA A 349 -26.68 20.90 8.48
CA ALA A 349 -27.97 20.32 8.09
C ALA A 349 -27.84 18.93 7.45
N GLY A 350 -26.68 18.65 6.86
CA GLY A 350 -26.28 17.38 6.24
C GLY A 350 -24.82 17.46 5.78
N ASN A 351 -24.23 16.35 5.35
CA ASN A 351 -22.86 16.38 4.81
C ASN A 351 -22.78 17.20 3.52
N HIS A 352 -21.59 17.67 3.17
CA HIS A 352 -21.34 18.20 1.83
C HIS A 352 -21.45 17.06 0.78
N PRO A 353 -21.56 17.40 -0.53
CA PRO A 353 -21.47 16.42 -1.62
C PRO A 353 -20.24 15.52 -1.54
N ASP A 354 -20.29 14.41 -2.28
CA ASP A 354 -19.25 13.38 -2.35
C ASP A 354 -18.92 12.71 -1.00
N ARG A 355 -19.89 12.78 -0.06
CA ARG A 355 -19.79 12.28 1.32
C ARG A 355 -18.72 13.01 2.16
N ASP A 356 -18.36 14.25 1.80
CA ASP A 356 -17.38 15.05 2.55
C ASP A 356 -17.94 15.45 3.93
N THR A 357 -17.49 14.73 4.96
CA THR A 357 -17.92 14.89 6.36
C THR A 357 -17.13 15.95 7.12
N ALA A 358 -16.29 16.74 6.45
CA ALA A 358 -15.60 17.86 7.09
C ALA A 358 -16.53 19.04 7.45
N PHE A 359 -16.08 19.88 8.37
CA PHE A 359 -16.61 21.23 8.56
C PHE A 359 -15.68 22.25 7.91
N TYR A 360 -16.27 23.20 7.18
CA TYR A 360 -15.63 24.34 6.56
C TYR A 360 -16.07 25.60 7.30
N LEU A 361 -15.30 25.97 8.33
CA LEU A 361 -15.64 27.05 9.27
C LEU A 361 -14.93 28.34 8.86
N TYR A 362 -15.61 29.48 8.97
CA TYR A 362 -15.00 30.80 8.77
C TYR A 362 -14.83 31.50 10.11
N LEU A 363 -13.58 31.68 10.54
CA LEU A 363 -13.17 32.09 11.89
C LEU A 363 -12.30 33.36 11.84
N THR A 364 -12.31 34.18 12.89
CA THR A 364 -11.51 35.42 12.94
C THR A 364 -10.03 35.11 13.08
N GLY A 365 -9.16 35.97 12.53
CA GLY A 365 -7.70 35.75 12.48
C GLY A 365 -6.99 35.78 13.84
N LYS A 366 -7.19 34.75 14.65
CA LYS A 366 -6.60 34.49 15.97
C LYS A 366 -6.72 32.99 16.29
N ASP A 367 -6.02 32.51 17.31
CA ASP A 367 -6.21 31.15 17.82
C ASP A 367 -7.65 30.90 18.30
N HIS A 368 -8.14 29.68 18.06
CA HIS A 368 -9.50 29.23 18.35
C HIS A 368 -9.51 27.80 18.90
N ASP A 369 -10.24 27.57 19.99
CA ASP A 369 -10.55 26.24 20.50
C ASP A 369 -11.92 25.77 19.95
N LEU A 370 -12.03 24.48 19.61
CA LEU A 370 -13.22 23.91 18.97
C LEU A 370 -13.66 22.64 19.68
N ASP A 371 -14.86 22.67 20.26
CA ASP A 371 -15.52 21.53 20.89
C ASP A 371 -16.44 20.81 19.90
N THR A 372 -16.31 19.49 19.79
CA THR A 372 -17.21 18.62 19.04
C THR A 372 -17.68 17.45 19.91
N SER A 373 -18.70 16.71 19.45
CA SER A 373 -19.13 15.47 20.10
C SER A 373 -18.11 14.32 20.02
N LYS A 374 -17.01 14.47 19.26
CA LYS A 374 -15.89 13.52 19.21
C LYS A 374 -14.80 13.89 20.23
N LYS A 375 -14.24 15.10 20.12
CA LYS A 375 -13.16 15.61 21.00
C LYS A 375 -13.00 17.13 20.85
N LYS A 376 -12.06 17.70 21.60
CA LYS A 376 -11.58 19.07 21.42
C LYS A 376 -10.51 19.15 20.33
N TYR A 377 -10.49 20.25 19.58
CA TYR A 377 -9.47 20.59 18.59
C TYR A 377 -9.01 22.04 18.81
N LYS A 378 -7.82 22.39 18.29
CA LYS A 378 -7.30 23.75 18.28
C LYS A 378 -6.95 24.17 16.86
N ALA A 379 -7.47 25.31 16.41
CA ALA A 379 -7.08 25.97 15.18
C ALA A 379 -6.07 27.07 15.53
N GLU A 380 -4.83 26.87 15.11
CA GLU A 380 -3.70 27.78 15.35
C GLU A 380 -3.56 28.74 14.16
N TRP A 381 -3.46 30.04 14.42
CA TRP A 381 -3.50 31.09 13.41
C TRP A 381 -2.11 31.53 12.98
N ASN A 382 -1.83 31.47 11.67
CA ASN A 382 -0.62 32.03 11.08
C ASN A 382 -0.93 33.42 10.47
N ASN A 383 -0.43 34.46 11.13
CA ASN A 383 -0.60 35.86 10.72
C ASN A 383 0.20 36.25 9.46
N THR A 384 1.25 35.51 9.11
CA THR A 384 2.08 35.76 7.91
C THR A 384 1.40 35.23 6.65
N THR A 385 0.72 34.08 6.74
CA THR A 385 0.02 33.45 5.60
C THR A 385 -1.49 33.70 5.58
N ASN A 386 -2.05 34.27 6.65
CA ASN A 386 -3.50 34.40 6.89
C ASN A 386 -4.25 33.06 6.80
N THR A 387 -3.65 31.99 7.33
CA THR A 387 -4.22 30.63 7.30
C THR A 387 -4.22 29.97 8.68
N PHE A 388 -5.17 29.05 8.86
CA PHE A 388 -5.23 28.19 10.04
C PHE A 388 -4.49 26.86 9.83
N THR A 389 -3.93 26.34 10.92
CA THR A 389 -3.40 24.98 10.99
C THR A 389 -3.88 24.25 12.24
N THR A 390 -4.16 22.95 12.14
CA THR A 390 -4.15 22.07 13.31
C THR A 390 -2.72 21.76 13.74
N LYS A 391 -2.52 21.60 15.04
CA LYS A 391 -1.35 20.95 15.64
C LYS A 391 -1.47 19.43 15.49
N PHE A 392 -0.34 18.72 15.49
CA PHE A 392 -0.31 17.26 15.56
C PHE A 392 -0.88 16.77 16.91
N ASP A 393 -1.88 15.89 16.88
CA ASP A 393 -2.44 15.25 18.08
C ASP A 393 -1.72 13.92 18.40
N PRO A 394 -0.91 13.86 19.49
CA PRO A 394 -0.18 12.66 19.85
C PRO A 394 -1.08 11.55 20.42
N ASN A 395 -2.36 11.80 20.71
CA ASN A 395 -3.29 10.80 21.24
C ASN A 395 -3.99 10.01 20.13
N ASP A 396 -4.20 10.62 18.97
CA ASP A 396 -5.11 10.13 17.92
C ASP A 396 -4.40 9.68 16.63
N VAL A 397 -3.15 9.25 16.76
CA VAL A 397 -2.31 8.73 15.67
C VAL A 397 -2.99 7.56 14.94
N LYS A 398 -3.14 7.66 13.62
CA LYS A 398 -3.79 6.69 12.72
C LYS A 398 -2.82 5.90 11.84
N SER A 399 -1.61 6.40 11.61
CA SER A 399 -0.57 5.65 10.90
C SER A 399 0.83 5.93 11.45
N MET A 400 1.73 4.98 11.17
CA MET A 400 3.14 5.02 11.50
C MET A 400 3.88 4.42 10.31
N THR A 401 4.89 5.12 9.79
CA THR A 401 5.69 4.66 8.64
C THR A 401 7.18 4.91 8.88
N VAL A 402 8.04 4.03 8.37
CA VAL A 402 9.47 4.34 8.24
C VAL A 402 9.65 5.24 7.02
N THR A 403 10.27 6.39 7.20
CA THR A 403 10.55 7.38 6.13
C THR A 403 12.04 7.53 5.86
N THR A 404 12.91 7.13 6.78
CA THR A 404 14.34 6.95 6.55
C THR A 404 14.80 5.68 7.25
N GLN A 405 15.53 4.81 6.55
CA GLN A 405 16.03 3.55 7.10
C GLN A 405 17.22 3.77 8.06
N PRO A 406 17.56 2.80 8.93
CA PRO A 406 18.80 2.84 9.70
C PRO A 406 20.03 2.97 8.77
N SER A 407 21.01 3.76 9.18
CA SER A 407 22.25 3.98 8.41
C SER A 407 23.15 2.74 8.36
N LYS A 408 22.97 1.78 9.28
CA LYS A 408 23.60 0.46 9.26
C LYS A 408 22.54 -0.65 9.18
N LEU A 409 22.53 -1.36 8.06
CA LEU A 409 21.72 -2.59 7.85
C LEU A 409 22.58 -3.86 7.71
N SER A 410 23.90 -3.74 7.55
CA SER A 410 24.84 -4.86 7.47
C SER A 410 25.67 -4.98 8.75
N TYR A 411 25.70 -6.18 9.32
CA TYR A 411 26.26 -6.50 10.64
C TYR A 411 27.05 -7.81 10.58
N THR A 412 27.99 -7.96 11.52
CA THR A 412 28.51 -9.28 11.89
C THR A 412 27.63 -9.84 13.02
N GLU A 413 27.55 -11.16 13.14
CA GLU A 413 27.03 -11.79 14.35
C GLU A 413 27.82 -11.33 15.60
N ASP A 414 27.11 -11.16 16.71
CA ASP A 414 27.51 -10.48 17.94
C ASP A 414 27.72 -8.95 17.87
N ASP A 415 27.54 -8.30 16.71
CA ASP A 415 27.37 -6.83 16.68
C ASP A 415 26.09 -6.42 17.45
N GLN A 416 26.12 -5.24 18.07
CA GLN A 416 24.90 -4.58 18.53
C GLN A 416 24.16 -3.89 17.36
N LEU A 417 22.83 -3.99 17.35
CA LEU A 417 21.96 -3.25 16.44
C LEU A 417 22.09 -1.74 16.66
N ASP A 418 22.25 -0.98 15.58
CA ASP A 418 22.23 0.48 15.60
C ASP A 418 21.11 1.01 14.70
N LEU A 419 20.11 1.64 15.32
CA LEU A 419 19.01 2.31 14.63
C LEU A 419 19.33 3.77 14.27
N SER A 420 20.57 4.24 14.43
CA SER A 420 20.96 5.60 14.01
C SER A 420 20.60 5.86 12.53
N GLY A 421 20.09 7.06 12.24
CA GLY A 421 19.55 7.42 10.92
C GLY A 421 18.09 7.04 10.68
N LEU A 422 17.51 6.09 11.44
CA LEU A 422 16.09 5.74 11.36
C LEU A 422 15.20 6.96 11.66
N VAL A 423 14.22 7.22 10.79
CA VAL A 423 13.15 8.20 11.02
C VAL A 423 11.80 7.53 10.82
N VAL A 424 10.92 7.73 11.80
CA VAL A 424 9.54 7.22 11.80
C VAL A 424 8.59 8.41 11.74
N THR A 425 7.71 8.43 10.74
CA THR A 425 6.67 9.46 10.63
C THR A 425 5.35 8.91 11.18
N LEU A 426 4.85 9.54 12.25
CA LEU A 426 3.50 9.33 12.78
C LEU A 426 2.53 10.29 12.09
N THR A 427 1.30 9.84 11.79
CA THR A 427 0.23 10.70 11.23
C THR A 427 -1.04 10.62 12.08
N ASP A 428 -1.66 11.76 12.39
CA ASP A 428 -2.88 11.86 13.22
C ASP A 428 -4.22 11.78 12.45
N ASP A 429 -5.34 11.87 13.18
CA ASP A 429 -6.69 11.83 12.62
C ASP A 429 -7.04 13.02 11.70
N GLN A 430 -6.22 14.08 11.67
CA GLN A 430 -6.38 15.24 10.79
C GLN A 430 -5.39 15.23 9.62
N GLY A 431 -4.50 14.24 9.56
CA GLY A 431 -3.46 14.11 8.55
C GLY A 431 -2.26 15.01 8.79
N LYS A 432 -2.00 15.42 10.03
CA LYS A 432 -0.74 16.07 10.43
C LYS A 432 0.30 15.03 10.77
N THR A 433 1.55 15.32 10.44
CA THR A 433 2.69 14.42 10.62
C THR A 433 3.61 14.88 11.74
N LYS A 434 4.23 13.92 12.42
CA LYS A 434 5.36 14.15 13.33
C LYS A 434 6.44 13.13 13.03
N GLU A 435 7.65 13.60 12.76
CA GLU A 435 8.85 12.76 12.70
C GLU A 435 9.32 12.42 14.12
N VAL A 436 9.76 11.17 14.31
CA VAL A 436 10.23 10.63 15.57
C VAL A 436 11.50 9.83 15.30
N LYS A 437 12.56 10.12 16.05
CA LYS A 437 13.86 9.41 15.99
C LYS A 437 13.92 8.36 17.12
N PRO A 438 14.81 7.35 17.04
CA PRO A 438 14.96 6.33 18.08
C PRO A 438 15.10 6.87 19.51
N THR A 439 15.75 8.02 19.68
CA THR A 439 15.88 8.74 20.97
C THR A 439 14.54 9.12 21.60
N ASP A 440 13.52 9.34 20.77
CA ASP A 440 12.20 9.83 21.17
C ASP A 440 11.13 8.72 21.16
N PHE A 441 11.49 7.48 20.80
CA PHE A 441 10.54 6.36 20.65
C PHE A 441 9.69 6.14 21.91
N THR A 442 10.33 6.05 23.08
CA THR A 442 9.66 5.92 24.39
C THR A 442 8.67 7.06 24.65
N ALA A 443 9.09 8.31 24.40
CA ALA A 443 8.24 9.50 24.57
C ALA A 443 7.08 9.60 23.57
N ASN A 444 7.06 8.72 22.56
CA ASN A 444 5.99 8.62 21.55
C ASN A 444 5.33 7.22 21.55
N ASN A 445 5.52 6.42 22.60
CA ASN A 445 4.96 5.07 22.75
C ASN A 445 5.27 4.12 21.58
N ILE A 446 6.44 4.27 20.95
CA ILE A 446 6.97 3.37 19.93
C ILE A 446 7.92 2.39 20.63
N ASN A 447 7.75 1.08 20.40
CA ASN A 447 8.74 0.07 20.75
C ASN A 447 9.38 -0.52 19.48
N ALA A 448 10.65 -0.92 19.56
CA ALA A 448 11.39 -1.61 18.51
C ALA A 448 11.70 -3.05 18.93
N ASP A 449 11.59 -3.98 17.97
CA ASP A 449 11.70 -5.43 18.19
C ASP A 449 12.44 -6.06 16.99
N PRO A 450 13.75 -6.39 17.12
CA PRO A 450 14.63 -6.18 18.29
C PRO A 450 14.89 -4.70 18.62
N GLU A 451 15.22 -4.42 19.89
CA GLU A 451 15.48 -3.07 20.41
C GLU A 451 16.84 -2.50 20.01
N ASN A 452 16.99 -1.16 20.05
CA ASN A 452 18.26 -0.50 19.74
C ASN A 452 19.35 -0.92 20.74
N GLY A 453 20.51 -1.35 20.25
CA GLY A 453 21.59 -1.92 21.05
C GLY A 453 21.49 -3.44 21.29
N ALA A 454 20.43 -4.12 20.85
CA ALA A 454 20.30 -5.57 20.98
C ALA A 454 21.41 -6.31 20.22
N VAL A 455 21.98 -7.36 20.83
CA VAL A 455 23.04 -8.18 20.23
C VAL A 455 22.44 -9.07 19.12
N LEU A 456 22.94 -8.93 17.89
CA LEU A 456 22.46 -9.66 16.74
C LEU A 456 23.07 -11.05 16.62
N LYS A 457 22.26 -12.01 16.17
CA LYS A 457 22.63 -13.42 15.95
C LYS A 457 22.27 -13.82 14.53
N LEU A 458 22.79 -14.94 14.02
CA LEU A 458 22.41 -15.48 12.71
C LEU A 458 20.88 -15.59 12.50
N GLY A 459 20.13 -15.88 13.56
CA GLY A 459 18.67 -15.91 13.53
C GLY A 459 17.95 -14.57 13.28
N HIS A 460 18.69 -13.46 13.13
CA HIS A 460 18.19 -12.14 12.73
C HIS A 460 18.55 -11.78 11.27
N ASN A 461 19.34 -12.60 10.57
CA ASN A 461 19.58 -12.40 9.14
C ASN A 461 18.25 -12.47 8.35
N GLU A 462 18.12 -11.61 7.34
CA GLU A 462 16.92 -11.44 6.50
C GLU A 462 15.64 -11.04 7.26
N LYS A 463 15.73 -10.67 8.54
CA LYS A 463 14.60 -10.15 9.33
C LYS A 463 14.65 -8.63 9.45
N THR A 464 13.48 -8.02 9.47
CA THR A 464 13.28 -6.58 9.69
C THR A 464 13.20 -6.26 11.18
N VAL A 465 13.58 -5.04 11.58
CA VAL A 465 13.23 -4.50 12.90
C VAL A 465 11.76 -4.07 12.87
N THR A 466 10.94 -4.62 13.78
CA THR A 466 9.51 -4.32 13.85
C THR A 466 9.25 -3.21 14.86
N LEU A 467 8.66 -2.12 14.38
CA LEU A 467 8.22 -0.99 15.18
C LEU A 467 6.75 -1.15 15.53
N LYS A 468 6.38 -0.97 16.80
CA LYS A 468 5.01 -1.13 17.31
C LYS A 468 4.59 0.09 18.13
N ARG A 469 3.40 0.64 17.85
CA ARG A 469 2.76 1.71 18.65
C ARG A 469 1.26 1.39 18.80
N GLY A 470 0.90 0.78 19.93
CA GLY A 470 -0.45 0.21 20.10
C GLY A 470 -0.73 -0.83 19.01
N ASN A 471 -1.81 -0.61 18.24
CA ASN A 471 -2.17 -1.48 17.12
C ASN A 471 -1.44 -1.14 15.79
N LEU A 472 -0.61 -0.09 15.76
CA LEU A 472 0.12 0.32 14.56
C LEU A 472 1.47 -0.40 14.47
N THR A 473 1.81 -0.87 13.27
CA THR A 473 3.09 -1.52 12.96
C THR A 473 3.79 -0.82 11.79
N ALA A 474 5.12 -0.82 11.82
CA ALA A 474 5.99 -0.49 10.70
C ALA A 474 7.25 -1.36 10.78
N THR A 475 8.02 -1.47 9.70
CA THR A 475 9.25 -2.28 9.66
C THR A 475 10.36 -1.53 8.95
N THR A 476 11.61 -1.76 9.37
CA THR A 476 12.80 -1.40 8.57
C THR A 476 12.92 -2.32 7.36
N ASP A 477 13.93 -2.07 6.52
CA ASP A 477 14.46 -3.09 5.61
C ASP A 477 15.10 -4.26 6.39
N ALA A 478 15.36 -5.36 5.69
CA ALA A 478 15.87 -6.60 6.29
C ALA A 478 17.37 -6.51 6.67
N LEU A 479 17.69 -6.85 7.91
CA LEU A 479 19.06 -6.90 8.42
C LEU A 479 19.88 -7.99 7.71
N GLN A 480 21.13 -7.68 7.41
CA GLN A 480 22.10 -8.61 6.82
C GLN A 480 23.13 -8.96 7.90
N VAL A 481 23.02 -10.15 8.51
CA VAL A 481 23.84 -10.57 9.66
C VAL A 481 24.75 -11.72 9.25
N LYS A 482 26.04 -11.42 9.05
CA LYS A 482 27.03 -12.39 8.58
C LYS A 482 27.69 -13.12 9.75
N GLN A 483 27.89 -14.43 9.60
CA GLN A 483 28.57 -15.25 10.62
C GLN A 483 29.99 -14.74 10.88
N ARG A 484 30.45 -14.81 12.13
CA ARG A 484 31.84 -14.52 12.50
C ARG A 484 32.76 -15.59 11.87
N VAL A 485 33.88 -15.18 11.28
CA VAL A 485 34.84 -16.06 10.59
C VAL A 485 36.19 -16.00 11.30
N PHE A 486 36.77 -17.16 11.59
CA PHE A 486 38.03 -17.29 12.33
C PHE A 486 39.17 -16.48 11.70
N ASP A 487 39.79 -15.61 12.49
CA ASP A 487 40.91 -14.75 12.05
C ASP A 487 42.27 -15.39 12.37
N PRO A 488 43.00 -15.94 11.37
CA PRO A 488 44.30 -16.56 11.59
C PRO A 488 45.42 -15.55 11.92
N THR A 489 45.21 -14.25 11.71
CA THR A 489 46.21 -13.21 11.99
C THR A 489 46.19 -12.77 13.44
N ARG A 490 45.03 -12.85 14.11
CA ARG A 490 44.81 -12.39 15.50
C ARG A 490 44.47 -13.54 16.45
N VAL A 491 45.34 -14.55 16.47
CA VAL A 491 45.26 -15.71 17.38
C VAL A 491 45.72 -15.35 18.79
N THR A 492 44.81 -15.46 19.77
CA THR A 492 45.02 -15.13 21.19
C THR A 492 45.47 -16.32 22.04
N SER A 493 45.01 -17.53 21.73
CA SER A 493 45.37 -18.76 22.45
C SER A 493 45.69 -19.91 21.51
N ARG A 494 46.57 -20.81 21.92
CA ARG A 494 47.09 -21.94 21.13
C ARG A 494 47.33 -23.13 22.06
N THR A 495 46.60 -24.22 21.86
CA THR A 495 46.60 -25.39 22.75
C THR A 495 46.77 -26.67 21.95
N ILE A 496 47.64 -27.57 22.39
CA ILE A 496 47.79 -28.91 21.78
C ILE A 496 46.66 -29.79 22.31
N THR A 497 45.80 -30.32 21.42
CA THR A 497 44.65 -31.17 21.80
C THR A 497 44.89 -32.65 21.54
N HIS A 498 45.69 -33.00 20.53
CA HIS A 498 46.04 -34.39 20.22
C HIS A 498 47.57 -34.52 20.11
N GLN A 499 48.11 -35.62 20.63
CA GLN A 499 49.55 -35.90 20.67
C GLN A 499 49.91 -36.98 19.62
N PRO A 500 51.10 -36.90 18.98
CA PRO A 500 51.58 -37.88 18.00
C PRO A 500 52.09 -39.17 18.65
N LYS A 501 52.63 -40.11 17.85
CA LYS A 501 53.42 -41.25 18.38
C LYS A 501 54.62 -40.68 19.16
N LEU A 502 54.79 -41.09 20.43
CA LEU A 502 55.86 -40.60 21.33
C LEU A 502 56.89 -41.66 21.74
N SER A 503 56.67 -42.95 21.45
CA SER A 503 57.57 -44.04 21.86
C SER A 503 58.20 -44.73 20.64
N TYR A 504 59.52 -44.86 20.66
CA TYR A 504 60.34 -45.27 19.51
C TYR A 504 61.54 -46.15 19.89
N THR A 505 62.11 -46.83 18.91
CA THR A 505 63.41 -47.50 18.96
C THR A 505 64.48 -46.66 18.25
N GLU A 506 65.73 -46.74 18.70
CA GLU A 506 66.85 -46.01 18.10
C GLU A 506 66.98 -46.30 16.59
N GLY A 507 66.97 -45.23 15.80
CA GLY A 507 66.98 -45.29 14.34
C GLY A 507 65.59 -45.32 13.66
N GLU A 508 64.49 -45.34 14.41
CA GLU A 508 63.17 -45.01 13.83
C GLU A 508 63.08 -43.52 13.46
N ARG A 509 62.15 -43.20 12.55
CA ARG A 509 61.80 -41.82 12.18
C ARG A 509 60.65 -41.32 13.05
N LEU A 510 60.74 -40.08 13.52
CA LEU A 510 59.64 -39.36 14.19
C LEU A 510 58.42 -39.27 13.27
N ASP A 511 57.21 -39.44 13.81
CA ASP A 511 55.97 -39.28 13.06
C ASP A 511 55.00 -38.33 13.78
N LEU A 512 54.83 -37.13 13.20
CA LEU A 512 54.00 -36.06 13.76
C LEU A 512 52.55 -36.03 13.23
N THR A 513 52.15 -36.98 12.37
CA THR A 513 50.83 -36.99 11.71
C THR A 513 49.63 -36.89 12.67
N GLY A 514 49.71 -37.49 13.86
CA GLY A 514 48.67 -37.44 14.90
C GLY A 514 48.63 -36.16 15.77
N LEU A 515 49.50 -35.18 15.53
CA LEU A 515 49.56 -33.94 16.29
C LEU A 515 48.49 -32.94 15.81
N VAL A 516 47.72 -32.37 16.75
CA VAL A 516 46.71 -31.32 16.48
C VAL A 516 46.85 -30.17 17.47
N VAL A 517 46.82 -28.94 16.95
CA VAL A 517 46.77 -27.70 17.74
C VAL A 517 45.46 -26.98 17.48
N THR A 518 44.70 -26.69 18.54
CA THR A 518 43.55 -25.79 18.48
C THR A 518 44.01 -24.36 18.71
N LEU A 519 43.82 -23.51 17.70
CA LEU A 519 44.00 -22.07 17.79
C LEU A 519 42.67 -21.43 18.23
N THR A 520 42.73 -20.37 19.03
CA THR A 520 41.60 -19.50 19.36
C THR A 520 41.94 -18.08 18.98
N ASP A 521 41.06 -17.37 18.28
CA ASP A 521 41.28 -16.00 17.84
C ASP A 521 40.82 -14.95 18.86
N TYR A 522 40.93 -13.67 18.51
CA TYR A 522 40.45 -12.54 19.31
C TYR A 522 38.91 -12.46 19.39
N GLN A 523 38.19 -13.20 18.56
CA GLN A 523 36.73 -13.33 18.61
C GLN A 523 36.29 -14.47 19.54
N GLY A 524 37.22 -15.32 19.99
CA GLY A 524 36.93 -16.55 20.74
C GLY A 524 36.61 -17.76 19.85
N LEU A 525 36.66 -17.60 18.52
CA LEU A 525 36.43 -18.68 17.58
C LEU A 525 37.60 -19.66 17.64
N ARG A 526 37.29 -20.96 17.58
CA ARG A 526 38.28 -22.04 17.63
C ARG A 526 38.47 -22.66 16.25
N LYS A 527 39.73 -22.89 15.89
CA LYS A 527 40.12 -23.63 14.69
C LYS A 527 41.10 -24.74 15.07
N GLU A 528 40.71 -25.98 14.83
CA GLU A 528 41.65 -27.10 14.89
C GLU A 528 42.54 -27.10 13.64
N VAL A 529 43.84 -27.24 13.88
CA VAL A 529 44.91 -27.28 12.88
C VAL A 529 45.65 -28.61 13.07
N PRO A 530 45.42 -29.63 12.21
CA PRO A 530 46.20 -30.85 12.22
C PRO A 530 47.60 -30.60 11.65
N PHE A 531 48.56 -31.50 11.92
CA PHE A 531 49.95 -31.37 11.46
C PHE A 531 50.10 -31.00 9.98
N ALA A 532 49.30 -31.60 9.08
CA ALA A 532 49.31 -31.29 7.64
C ALA A 532 48.93 -29.84 7.25
N GLN A 533 48.47 -29.01 8.20
CA GLN A 533 48.17 -27.59 7.99
C GLN A 533 49.13 -26.66 8.75
N PHE A 534 50.11 -27.18 9.48
CA PHE A 534 50.99 -26.41 10.37
C PHE A 534 51.72 -25.26 9.66
N GLU A 535 52.25 -25.50 8.46
CA GLU A 535 52.93 -24.50 7.62
C GLU A 535 52.04 -23.29 7.33
N ARG A 536 50.78 -23.53 6.92
CA ARG A 536 49.78 -22.47 6.65
C ARG A 536 49.48 -21.58 7.86
N TYR A 537 49.70 -22.09 9.08
CA TYR A 537 49.51 -21.37 10.34
C TYR A 537 50.84 -20.98 11.02
N GLY A 538 51.98 -21.14 10.34
CA GLY A 538 53.32 -20.76 10.82
C GLY A 538 53.85 -21.60 11.99
N ILE A 539 53.33 -22.82 12.18
CA ILE A 539 53.68 -23.70 13.30
C ILE A 539 54.83 -24.63 12.90
N ASN A 540 56.00 -24.46 13.52
CA ASN A 540 57.17 -25.31 13.26
C ASN A 540 57.41 -26.27 14.44
N ALA A 541 57.86 -27.49 14.15
CA ALA A 541 58.11 -28.54 15.14
C ALA A 541 59.60 -28.93 15.17
N TYR A 542 60.15 -29.09 16.39
CA TYR A 542 61.56 -29.44 16.62
C TYR A 542 61.67 -30.57 17.66
N PRO A 543 62.12 -31.78 17.31
CA PRO A 543 62.59 -32.20 15.99
C PRO A 543 61.51 -32.14 14.91
N ALA A 544 61.93 -31.95 13.66
CA ALA A 544 61.03 -31.96 12.52
C ALA A 544 60.47 -33.37 12.26
N ASP A 545 59.33 -33.45 11.57
CA ASP A 545 58.76 -34.73 11.18
C ASP A 545 59.76 -35.57 10.37
N LYS A 546 59.67 -36.90 10.51
CA LYS A 546 60.56 -37.89 9.89
C LYS A 546 62.05 -37.82 10.31
N THR A 547 62.44 -36.97 11.28
CA THR A 547 63.79 -36.97 11.89
C THR A 547 64.14 -38.33 12.47
N PHE A 548 65.36 -38.82 12.22
CA PHE A 548 65.88 -40.06 12.80
C PHE A 548 66.21 -39.92 14.30
N LEU A 549 65.57 -40.75 15.12
CA LEU A 549 65.63 -40.65 16.58
C LEU A 549 66.79 -41.48 17.16
N LYS A 550 67.85 -40.78 17.57
CA LYS A 550 68.93 -41.27 18.43
C LYS A 550 68.60 -41.09 19.92
N VAL A 551 69.08 -41.98 20.79
CA VAL A 551 68.74 -41.94 22.23
C VAL A 551 69.36 -40.73 22.93
N ALA A 552 70.66 -40.47 22.75
CA ALA A 552 71.36 -39.33 23.37
C ALA A 552 70.76 -37.96 22.97
N ASP A 553 70.31 -37.85 21.71
CA ASP A 553 69.84 -36.59 21.16
C ASP A 553 68.36 -36.31 21.50
N HIS A 554 67.53 -37.32 21.71
CA HIS A 554 66.06 -37.16 21.77
C HIS A 554 65.35 -37.78 22.97
N ASN A 555 65.92 -38.80 23.63
CA ASN A 555 65.22 -39.48 24.72
C ASN A 555 65.00 -38.53 25.91
N GLY A 556 63.78 -38.50 26.44
CA GLY A 556 63.38 -37.60 27.53
C GLY A 556 63.16 -36.14 27.10
N LYS A 557 63.29 -35.80 25.81
CA LYS A 557 63.07 -34.42 25.30
C LYS A 557 61.70 -34.29 24.61
N PRO A 558 61.03 -33.13 24.70
CA PRO A 558 59.74 -32.89 24.05
C PRO A 558 59.91 -32.57 22.55
N VAL A 559 58.86 -32.76 21.76
CA VAL A 559 58.76 -32.11 20.45
C VAL A 559 58.35 -30.65 20.71
N LYS A 560 59.28 -29.71 20.56
CA LYS A 560 59.03 -28.29 20.80
C LYS A 560 58.32 -27.69 19.59
N LEU A 561 57.09 -27.24 19.77
CA LEU A 561 56.38 -26.42 18.79
C LEU A 561 56.75 -24.95 19.00
N VAL A 562 57.02 -24.24 17.91
CA VAL A 562 57.36 -22.81 17.92
C VAL A 562 56.68 -22.08 16.78
N ILE A 563 56.41 -20.79 16.99
CA ILE A 563 55.90 -19.87 15.98
C ILE A 563 56.75 -18.60 16.04
N TYR A 564 57.09 -18.04 14.88
CA TYR A 564 57.89 -16.82 14.75
C TYR A 564 57.00 -15.64 14.31
N ARG A 565 57.39 -14.41 14.63
CA ARG A 565 56.74 -13.22 14.07
C ARG A 565 57.07 -13.10 12.57
N PRO A 566 56.10 -12.85 11.68
CA PRO A 566 56.33 -12.70 10.24
C PRO A 566 57.51 -11.78 9.91
N GLY A 567 58.38 -12.21 9.00
CA GLY A 567 59.57 -11.45 8.58
C GLY A 567 60.73 -11.41 9.59
N THR A 568 60.67 -12.08 10.75
CA THR A 568 61.74 -12.05 11.76
C THR A 568 61.98 -13.41 12.43
N MET A 569 63.18 -13.60 12.99
CA MET A 569 63.51 -14.77 13.84
C MET A 569 62.98 -14.65 15.29
N ILE A 570 62.11 -13.67 15.58
CA ILE A 570 61.60 -13.44 16.95
C ILE A 570 60.52 -14.48 17.27
N LEU A 571 60.79 -15.33 18.26
CA LEU A 571 59.87 -16.31 18.81
C LEU A 571 58.62 -15.62 19.41
N SER A 572 57.42 -15.98 18.93
CA SER A 572 56.15 -15.43 19.41
C SER A 572 55.35 -16.41 20.27
N TRP A 573 55.57 -17.72 20.13
CA TRP A 573 54.96 -18.77 20.95
C TRP A 573 55.85 -20.02 20.97
N SER A 574 55.80 -20.79 22.06
CA SER A 574 56.57 -22.02 22.25
C SER A 574 55.83 -22.96 23.21
N ALA A 575 55.62 -24.22 22.83
CA ALA A 575 54.99 -25.23 23.68
C ALA A 575 55.59 -26.64 23.48
N PRO A 576 55.68 -27.48 24.53
CA PRO A 576 56.10 -28.88 24.40
C PRO A 576 54.94 -29.80 23.99
N ALA A 577 55.07 -30.48 22.85
CA ALA A 577 54.20 -31.58 22.42
C ALA A 577 54.81 -32.92 22.87
N GLY A 578 54.29 -33.44 23.98
CA GLY A 578 54.68 -34.73 24.54
C GLY A 578 56.15 -34.78 25.01
N VAL A 579 56.62 -35.99 25.31
CA VAL A 579 58.03 -36.29 25.59
C VAL A 579 58.40 -37.58 24.87
N LEU A 580 59.47 -37.54 24.07
CA LEU A 580 59.93 -38.67 23.28
C LEU A 580 60.61 -39.72 24.17
N LYS A 581 60.19 -40.97 24.03
CA LYS A 581 60.77 -42.14 24.71
C LYS A 581 61.46 -43.00 23.67
N VAL A 582 62.79 -42.91 23.59
CA VAL A 582 63.61 -43.62 22.60
C VAL A 582 64.44 -44.69 23.30
N LYS A 583 64.34 -45.94 22.87
CA LYS A 583 65.07 -47.08 23.44
C LYS A 583 66.28 -47.46 22.57
N ASN A 584 67.40 -47.84 23.20
CA ASN A 584 68.58 -48.38 22.51
C ASN A 584 68.19 -49.56 21.59
N LYS A 585 68.77 -49.61 20.40
CA LYS A 585 68.69 -50.76 19.49
C LYS A 585 69.82 -51.75 19.84
N PHE A 586 69.48 -53.04 19.94
CA PHE A 586 70.45 -54.11 20.20
C PHE A 586 71.52 -54.18 19.10
N ASP A 587 72.78 -54.19 19.50
CA ASP A 587 73.95 -54.33 18.63
C ASP A 587 74.41 -55.81 18.57
N PRO A 588 74.13 -56.54 17.46
CA PRO A 588 74.54 -57.93 17.33
C PRO A 588 76.04 -58.12 17.06
N THR A 589 76.81 -57.04 16.90
CA THR A 589 78.28 -57.10 16.69
C THR A 589 79.05 -56.95 18.00
N HIS A 590 78.64 -56.04 18.88
CA HIS A 590 79.29 -55.76 20.18
C HIS A 590 78.63 -56.47 21.37
N VAL A 591 78.45 -57.79 21.26
CA VAL A 591 77.92 -58.63 22.36
C VAL A 591 79.00 -58.85 23.42
N THR A 592 78.71 -58.47 24.67
CA THR A 592 79.63 -58.50 25.82
C THR A 592 79.35 -59.64 26.80
N SER A 593 78.11 -60.13 26.87
CA SER A 593 77.75 -61.27 27.71
C SER A 593 76.89 -62.28 26.96
N MET A 594 77.07 -63.56 27.31
CA MET A 594 76.29 -64.69 26.80
C MET A 594 75.95 -65.59 27.99
N THR A 595 74.68 -65.75 28.31
CA THR A 595 74.23 -66.49 29.50
C THR A 595 73.10 -67.46 29.16
N VAL A 596 73.13 -68.66 29.72
CA VAL A 596 72.03 -69.64 29.61
C VAL A 596 70.88 -69.18 30.51
N LYS A 597 69.76 -68.79 29.90
CA LYS A 597 68.54 -68.32 30.56
C LYS A 597 67.61 -69.48 30.93
N HIS A 598 67.44 -70.44 30.01
CA HIS A 598 66.75 -71.69 30.23
C HIS A 598 67.62 -72.86 29.74
N ARG A 599 67.53 -74.02 30.40
CA ARG A 599 68.34 -75.22 30.09
C ARG A 599 67.59 -76.13 29.10
N PRO A 600 68.28 -77.03 28.36
CA PRO A 600 67.61 -78.04 27.54
C PRO A 600 66.60 -78.85 28.36
N SER A 601 65.46 -79.19 27.78
CA SER A 601 64.41 -79.98 28.44
C SER A 601 64.80 -81.43 28.72
N LYS A 602 65.82 -81.95 28.03
CA LYS A 602 66.33 -83.33 28.20
C LYS A 602 67.82 -83.34 28.54
N LEU A 603 68.15 -83.95 29.69
CA LEU A 603 69.53 -84.07 30.21
C LEU A 603 69.98 -85.52 30.43
N SER A 604 69.08 -86.50 30.29
CA SER A 604 69.36 -87.94 30.45
C SER A 604 68.99 -88.70 29.18
N TYR A 605 69.90 -89.54 28.71
CA TYR A 605 69.90 -90.19 27.41
C TYR A 605 70.36 -91.65 27.54
N THR A 606 69.97 -92.49 26.58
CA THR A 606 70.60 -93.81 26.37
C THR A 606 71.74 -93.69 25.37
N GLU A 607 72.72 -94.60 25.46
CA GLU A 607 73.81 -94.70 24.48
C GLU A 607 73.25 -94.82 23.04
N GLY A 608 73.80 -94.03 22.12
CA GLY A 608 73.37 -93.97 20.72
C GLY A 608 72.19 -93.05 20.40
N GLU A 609 71.61 -92.37 21.41
CA GLU A 609 70.53 -91.39 21.23
C GLU A 609 71.06 -90.01 20.80
N ASN A 610 70.27 -89.24 20.04
CA ASN A 610 70.62 -87.89 19.61
C ASN A 610 70.42 -86.87 20.76
N LEU A 611 71.38 -85.96 20.93
CA LEU A 611 71.27 -84.80 21.82
C LEU A 611 70.16 -83.85 21.37
N ASP A 612 69.26 -83.47 22.28
CA ASP A 612 68.20 -82.47 22.04
C ASP A 612 68.43 -81.22 22.89
N LEU A 613 68.66 -80.09 22.22
CA LEU A 613 68.81 -78.77 22.84
C LEU A 613 67.49 -77.98 22.92
N THR A 614 66.34 -78.57 22.58
CA THR A 614 65.03 -77.94 22.76
C THR A 614 64.84 -77.45 24.20
N GLY A 615 64.19 -76.29 24.38
CA GLY A 615 64.02 -75.64 25.69
C GLY A 615 65.21 -74.79 26.17
N LEU A 616 66.40 -74.92 25.55
CA LEU A 616 67.52 -74.02 25.76
C LEU A 616 67.16 -72.59 25.31
N GLU A 617 67.46 -71.59 26.13
CA GLU A 617 67.49 -70.18 25.71
C GLU A 617 68.80 -69.54 26.15
N VAL A 618 69.36 -68.70 25.29
CA VAL A 618 70.55 -67.90 25.60
C VAL A 618 70.17 -66.42 25.59
N THR A 619 70.54 -65.68 26.62
CA THR A 619 70.48 -64.21 26.59
C THR A 619 71.85 -63.68 26.18
N LEU A 620 71.86 -62.92 25.09
CA LEU A 620 72.96 -62.07 24.69
C LEU A 620 72.73 -60.65 25.23
N GLU A 621 73.77 -60.05 25.80
CA GLU A 621 73.78 -58.65 26.23
C GLU A 621 74.84 -57.91 25.43
N ASP A 622 74.50 -56.73 24.88
CA ASP A 622 75.44 -55.89 24.14
C ASP A 622 76.21 -54.90 25.04
N ALA A 623 77.20 -54.23 24.47
CA ALA A 623 77.99 -53.19 25.14
C ALA A 623 77.17 -51.98 25.63
N LYS A 624 75.89 -51.88 25.26
CA LYS A 624 74.94 -50.85 25.71
C LYS A 624 73.93 -51.40 26.74
N GLY A 625 74.10 -52.63 27.23
CA GLY A 625 73.21 -53.30 28.19
C GLY A 625 71.86 -53.76 27.59
N VAL A 626 71.72 -53.78 26.26
CA VAL A 626 70.49 -54.25 25.61
C VAL A 626 70.52 -55.78 25.55
N LYS A 627 69.40 -56.40 25.95
CA LYS A 627 69.27 -57.86 26.03
C LYS A 627 68.45 -58.41 24.89
N LYS A 628 69.00 -59.38 24.16
CA LYS A 628 68.31 -60.20 23.16
C LYS A 628 68.29 -61.65 23.65
N VAL A 629 67.11 -62.25 23.73
CA VAL A 629 66.95 -63.70 23.92
C VAL A 629 67.08 -64.37 22.55
N VAL A 630 67.79 -65.49 22.51
CA VAL A 630 68.15 -66.25 21.30
C VAL A 630 67.87 -67.73 21.57
N THR A 631 67.19 -68.40 20.64
CA THR A 631 66.88 -69.84 20.72
C THR A 631 67.86 -70.66 19.86
N PRO A 632 67.97 -71.99 20.04
CA PRO A 632 68.82 -72.86 19.21
C PRO A 632 68.62 -72.71 17.70
N ALA A 633 67.41 -72.38 17.24
CA ALA A 633 67.14 -72.11 15.82
C ALA A 633 67.82 -70.83 15.31
N ASP A 634 68.02 -69.85 16.20
CA ASP A 634 68.67 -68.56 15.91
C ASP A 634 70.19 -68.57 16.19
N PHE A 635 70.76 -69.68 16.68
CA PHE A 635 72.15 -69.71 17.17
C PHE A 635 73.17 -69.30 16.09
N GLU A 636 73.09 -69.87 14.88
CA GLU A 636 74.01 -69.49 13.78
C GLU A 636 73.87 -68.03 13.38
N ALA A 637 72.63 -67.54 13.22
CA ALA A 637 72.32 -66.15 12.90
C ALA A 637 72.77 -65.15 14.00
N ASN A 638 73.14 -65.65 15.18
CA ASN A 638 73.72 -64.87 16.28
C ASN A 638 75.11 -65.39 16.69
N GLY A 639 75.80 -66.14 15.82
CA GLY A 639 77.20 -66.56 16.01
C GLY A 639 77.47 -67.48 17.21
N ILE A 640 76.45 -68.18 17.72
CA ILE A 640 76.56 -69.14 18.82
C ILE A 640 76.77 -70.54 18.22
N LYS A 641 77.76 -71.29 18.71
CA LYS A 641 77.97 -72.72 18.39
C LYS A 641 77.83 -73.57 19.65
N ALA A 642 77.17 -74.73 19.53
CA ALA A 642 77.10 -75.74 20.59
C ALA A 642 78.13 -76.86 20.35
N THR A 643 78.67 -77.44 21.42
CA THR A 643 79.57 -78.61 21.39
C THR A 643 79.34 -79.45 22.66
N PRO A 644 78.80 -80.68 22.57
CA PRO A 644 78.29 -81.33 21.37
C PRO A 644 77.18 -80.53 20.66
N GLU A 645 77.08 -80.67 19.35
CA GLU A 645 76.08 -79.95 18.54
C GLU A 645 74.69 -80.60 18.64
N ASN A 646 73.64 -79.81 18.39
CA ASN A 646 72.26 -80.30 18.45
C ASN A 646 72.05 -81.43 17.44
N GLY A 647 71.48 -82.56 17.88
CA GLY A 647 71.31 -83.75 17.06
C GLY A 647 72.51 -84.73 17.02
N LYS A 648 73.68 -84.41 17.59
CA LYS A 648 74.81 -85.36 17.68
C LYS A 648 74.36 -86.61 18.47
N LYS A 649 74.65 -87.80 17.95
CA LYS A 649 74.53 -89.04 18.75
C LYS A 649 75.50 -89.02 19.93
N LEU A 650 75.00 -89.45 21.08
CA LEU A 650 75.73 -89.48 22.34
C LEU A 650 76.31 -90.87 22.62
N GLU A 651 77.60 -90.91 22.88
CA GLU A 651 78.32 -92.09 23.35
C GLU A 651 78.42 -92.09 24.88
N LEU A 652 78.75 -93.22 25.51
CA LEU A 652 79.06 -93.24 26.95
C LEU A 652 80.17 -92.25 27.35
N THR A 653 81.07 -91.93 26.42
CA THR A 653 82.15 -90.94 26.59
C THR A 653 81.66 -89.49 26.61
N ASP A 654 80.44 -89.18 26.16
CA ASP A 654 79.80 -87.86 26.34
C ASP A 654 79.14 -87.71 27.72
N GLY A 655 78.90 -88.83 28.43
CA GLY A 655 78.37 -88.83 29.79
C GLY A 655 79.26 -88.06 30.77
N GLY A 656 78.64 -87.26 31.63
CA GLY A 656 79.31 -86.41 32.62
C GLY A 656 79.83 -85.07 32.08
N LYS A 657 79.70 -84.79 30.78
CA LYS A 657 80.15 -83.53 30.16
C LYS A 657 78.97 -82.58 29.89
N PRO A 658 79.10 -81.25 30.09
CA PRO A 658 78.09 -80.29 29.70
C PRO A 658 78.15 -80.00 28.19
N VAL A 659 77.06 -79.46 27.64
CA VAL A 659 77.05 -78.84 26.32
C VAL A 659 77.67 -77.46 26.45
N LYS A 660 78.81 -77.25 25.79
CA LYS A 660 79.52 -75.97 25.76
C LYS A 660 79.01 -75.12 24.61
N LEU A 661 78.54 -73.92 24.93
CA LEU A 661 78.13 -72.89 23.98
C LEU A 661 79.27 -71.89 23.83
N THR A 662 79.64 -71.54 22.60
CA THR A 662 80.70 -70.57 22.30
C THR A 662 80.21 -69.51 21.33
N ARG A 663 80.60 -68.25 21.55
CA ARG A 663 80.42 -67.13 20.60
C ARG A 663 81.69 -66.27 20.64
N GLY A 664 82.58 -66.46 19.66
CA GLY A 664 83.92 -65.88 19.71
C GLY A 664 84.67 -66.36 20.96
N THR A 665 85.09 -65.42 21.81
CA THR A 665 85.72 -65.72 23.11
C THR A 665 84.72 -65.98 24.25
N LEU A 666 83.43 -65.67 24.08
CA LEU A 666 82.42 -65.89 25.12
C LEU A 666 82.06 -67.37 25.18
N THR A 667 82.01 -67.94 26.39
CA THR A 667 81.59 -69.33 26.62
C THR A 667 80.56 -69.45 27.73
N ALA A 668 79.55 -70.29 27.53
CA ALA A 668 78.58 -70.68 28.56
C ALA A 668 78.37 -72.21 28.50
N GLU A 669 77.94 -72.84 29.60
CA GLU A 669 77.80 -74.31 29.67
C GLU A 669 76.45 -74.70 30.25
N THR A 670 75.88 -75.81 29.77
CA THR A 670 74.68 -76.43 30.37
C THR A 670 75.03 -77.23 31.63
N SER A 671 74.04 -77.87 32.24
CA SER A 671 74.33 -79.02 33.12
C SER A 671 74.94 -80.17 32.33
N ALA A 672 75.68 -81.05 33.03
CA ALA A 672 76.27 -82.25 32.45
C ALA A 672 75.20 -83.22 31.93
N LEU A 673 75.46 -83.83 30.76
CA LEU A 673 74.64 -84.88 30.17
C LEU A 673 74.82 -86.20 30.94
N GLN A 674 73.75 -86.98 31.06
CA GLN A 674 73.81 -88.36 31.57
C GLN A 674 73.53 -89.33 30.44
N VAL A 675 74.47 -90.23 30.15
CA VAL A 675 74.33 -91.30 29.15
C VAL A 675 74.44 -92.65 29.87
N LYS A 676 73.56 -93.61 29.55
CA LYS A 676 73.52 -94.93 30.19
C LYS A 676 73.64 -96.07 29.17
N GLN A 677 74.37 -97.12 29.56
CA GLN A 677 74.65 -98.31 28.75
C GLN A 677 73.45 -99.25 28.67
N GLN A 678 73.32 -99.97 27.56
CA GLN A 678 72.20 -100.86 27.26
C GLN A 678 72.49 -102.32 27.64
N SER A 679 71.54 -102.99 28.32
CA SER A 679 71.63 -104.40 28.74
C SER A 679 70.91 -105.35 27.77
N SER A 680 71.22 -106.65 27.86
CA SER A 680 70.72 -107.70 26.97
C SER A 680 69.95 -108.81 27.72
N GLY A 681 68.84 -109.31 27.14
CA GLY A 681 68.20 -110.56 27.59
C GLY A 681 66.67 -110.68 27.40
N SER A 682 66.27 -111.58 26.49
CA SER A 682 65.07 -112.44 26.55
C SER A 682 63.62 -111.86 26.56
N GLY A 683 62.94 -111.98 25.41
CA GLY A 683 61.47 -112.16 25.28
C GLY A 683 60.57 -110.92 25.41
N SER A 684 59.31 -110.92 24.96
CA SER A 684 58.60 -111.84 24.02
C SER A 684 57.44 -111.09 23.31
N ALA A 685 56.81 -111.70 22.31
CA ALA A 685 56.05 -111.03 21.24
C ALA A 685 54.63 -110.48 21.55
N GLY A 686 54.20 -109.53 20.71
CA GLY A 686 52.87 -108.89 20.63
C GLY A 686 53.00 -107.36 20.58
N GLY A 687 52.56 -106.58 19.59
CA GLY A 687 51.64 -106.79 18.45
C GLY A 687 50.41 -105.87 18.63
N ALA A 688 49.90 -105.07 17.70
CA ALA A 688 50.21 -104.69 16.31
C ALA A 688 49.18 -103.58 15.92
N GLY A 689 49.41 -102.81 14.84
CA GLY A 689 48.46 -101.79 14.32
C GLY A 689 48.95 -100.34 14.51
N VAL A 690 49.33 -99.53 13.50
CA VAL A 690 48.77 -99.08 12.19
C VAL A 690 47.77 -97.91 12.28
N GLY A 691 47.89 -96.94 11.35
CA GLY A 691 47.12 -95.68 11.31
C GLY A 691 47.98 -94.46 11.70
N ALA A 692 48.57 -93.63 10.83
CA ALA A 692 48.39 -93.28 9.41
C ALA A 692 47.35 -92.18 9.10
N GLY A 693 47.81 -91.13 8.40
CA GLY A 693 47.05 -89.97 7.91
C GLY A 693 46.63 -88.96 9.00
N SER A 694 46.17 -87.74 8.68
CA SER A 694 46.28 -86.87 7.49
C SER A 694 45.37 -85.65 7.73
N SER A 695 45.43 -84.62 6.85
CA SER A 695 44.32 -83.65 6.60
C SER A 695 43.86 -82.76 7.79
N THR A 696 43.31 -81.55 7.64
CA THR A 696 43.13 -80.58 6.52
C THR A 696 43.12 -79.17 7.18
N GLY A 697 43.26 -78.02 6.50
CA GLY A 697 42.53 -77.54 5.31
C GLY A 697 41.07 -77.19 5.69
N HIS A 698 40.44 -76.09 5.28
CA HIS A 698 40.77 -74.93 4.44
C HIS A 698 39.98 -73.71 5.02
N GLY A 699 40.03 -72.45 4.53
CA GLY A 699 40.70 -71.81 3.39
C GLY A 699 40.48 -70.28 3.47
N SER A 700 41.27 -69.46 2.77
CA SER A 700 40.97 -68.89 1.42
C SER A 700 39.92 -67.76 1.42
N SER A 701 40.09 -66.61 0.75
CA SER A 701 41.08 -66.16 -0.28
C SER A 701 41.37 -64.65 -0.10
N ALA A 702 42.61 -64.15 -0.15
CA ALA A 702 43.43 -63.80 -1.33
C ALA A 702 42.84 -62.68 -2.24
N GLY A 703 43.59 -61.74 -2.81
CA GLY A 703 45.04 -61.42 -2.77
C GLY A 703 45.27 -59.97 -3.25
N MET A 704 46.27 -59.22 -2.77
CA MET A 704 47.67 -59.18 -3.25
C MET A 704 47.82 -58.76 -4.73
N ASN A 705 48.24 -57.52 -5.04
CA ASN A 705 49.63 -56.97 -5.13
C ASN A 705 50.04 -56.85 -6.64
N ASP A 706 50.94 -55.97 -7.12
CA ASP A 706 51.81 -54.94 -6.51
C ASP A 706 52.20 -53.84 -7.53
N ASP A 707 52.78 -52.74 -6.99
CA ASP A 707 53.77 -51.80 -7.59
C ASP A 707 53.46 -50.85 -8.79
N ALA A 708 54.33 -49.83 -8.89
CA ALA A 708 54.34 -48.69 -9.83
C ALA A 708 55.70 -48.64 -10.60
N PRO A 709 56.39 -47.52 -11.01
CA PRO A 709 56.15 -46.06 -10.87
C PRO A 709 56.45 -45.15 -12.11
N ALA A 710 56.32 -43.82 -11.93
CA ALA A 710 57.09 -42.72 -12.59
C ALA A 710 56.84 -42.39 -14.10
N THR A 711 57.10 -41.20 -14.70
CA THR A 711 57.32 -39.76 -14.29
C THR A 711 57.39 -38.84 -15.55
N LEU A 712 57.07 -37.52 -15.44
CA LEU A 712 57.65 -36.37 -16.22
C LEU A 712 57.37 -36.29 -17.76
N ASP A 713 57.46 -35.17 -18.53
CA ASP A 713 57.49 -33.68 -18.31
C ASP A 713 57.38 -32.87 -19.65
N ASN A 714 57.22 -31.53 -19.60
CA ASN A 714 57.34 -30.48 -20.67
C ASN A 714 56.32 -30.47 -21.85
N GLY A 715 56.01 -29.36 -22.56
CA GLY A 715 56.43 -27.92 -22.57
C GLY A 715 55.50 -27.11 -23.52
N GLU A 716 55.73 -25.86 -24.02
CA GLU A 716 56.70 -24.78 -23.73
C GLU A 716 56.34 -23.46 -24.51
N LEU A 717 56.63 -22.25 -23.97
CA LEU A 717 56.88 -20.92 -24.64
C LEU A 717 55.73 -20.25 -25.49
N ASN A 718 55.68 -18.94 -25.84
CA ASN A 718 56.49 -17.67 -25.74
C ASN A 718 55.49 -16.44 -25.72
N ILE A 719 55.69 -15.21 -25.19
CA ILE A 719 56.63 -14.07 -25.50
C ILE A 719 56.39 -13.46 -26.92
N GLN A 720 56.17 -12.14 -27.22
CA GLN A 720 56.03 -10.83 -26.50
C GLN A 720 55.61 -9.70 -27.55
N ILE A 721 55.39 -8.37 -27.40
CA ILE A 721 55.34 -7.27 -26.36
C ILE A 721 54.66 -5.96 -26.92
N ASP A 722 54.39 -4.94 -26.07
CA ASP A 722 54.25 -3.45 -26.26
C ASP A 722 53.07 -2.64 -26.92
N SER A 723 52.79 -1.50 -26.24
CA SER A 723 52.49 -0.10 -26.69
C SER A 723 51.22 0.35 -27.46
N ALA A 724 50.43 1.28 -26.84
CA ALA A 724 50.13 2.67 -27.33
C ALA A 724 49.02 3.41 -26.51
N GLU A 725 48.96 4.74 -26.57
CA GLU A 725 48.05 5.64 -25.80
C GLU A 725 46.90 6.26 -26.63
N SER A 726 45.85 6.81 -25.98
CA SER A 726 45.35 8.21 -26.11
C SER A 726 43.86 8.42 -25.72
N ASP A 727 43.48 9.67 -25.41
CA ASP A 727 42.23 10.08 -24.75
C ASP A 727 41.05 10.45 -25.68
N TYR A 728 39.81 10.43 -25.15
CA TYR A 728 39.00 11.66 -25.07
C TYR A 728 37.77 11.62 -24.11
N LYS A 729 37.45 12.80 -23.54
CA LYS A 729 36.19 13.24 -22.88
C LYS A 729 36.08 14.76 -23.13
N PRO A 730 34.90 15.39 -23.30
CA PRO A 730 33.83 15.48 -22.28
C PRO A 730 32.40 15.45 -22.91
N GLY A 731 31.26 15.79 -22.25
CA GLY A 731 30.99 16.35 -20.92
C GLY A 731 29.48 16.42 -20.59
N ASN A 732 29.12 16.90 -19.38
CA ASN A 732 27.75 16.98 -18.85
C ASN A 732 27.16 18.41 -18.88
N ALA A 733 25.83 18.50 -19.04
CA ALA A 733 24.93 19.46 -18.36
C ALA A 733 23.46 18.97 -18.54
N GLY A 734 22.49 19.27 -17.68
CA GLY A 734 22.57 19.99 -16.40
C GLY A 734 21.29 20.77 -16.08
N ASP A 735 20.88 20.73 -14.81
CA ASP A 735 20.10 21.74 -14.08
C ASP A 735 18.56 21.81 -14.19
N GLY A 736 17.98 22.48 -13.17
CA GLY A 736 16.55 22.74 -12.99
C GLY A 736 16.26 23.46 -11.66
N SER A 737 14.97 23.72 -11.38
CA SER A 737 14.42 24.44 -10.20
C SER A 737 14.64 25.96 -10.13
N GLY A 738 13.80 26.66 -9.34
CA GLY A 738 13.97 28.08 -8.97
C GLY A 738 12.76 28.97 -9.25
N ASN A 739 12.34 29.78 -8.26
CA ASN A 739 11.28 30.78 -8.36
C ASN A 739 11.60 31.98 -7.42
N ALA A 740 11.55 33.22 -7.93
CA ALA A 740 11.63 34.47 -7.16
C ALA A 740 11.07 35.65 -8.00
N ASN A 741 10.90 36.83 -7.39
CA ASN A 741 10.04 37.91 -7.88
C ASN A 741 10.72 39.30 -7.95
N ALA A 742 10.17 40.17 -8.82
CA ALA A 742 10.25 41.64 -8.88
C ALA A 742 11.57 42.35 -9.25
N GLY A 743 11.48 43.36 -10.14
CA GLY A 743 12.43 44.49 -10.16
C GLY A 743 12.82 45.09 -11.53
N SER A 744 12.06 46.10 -12.00
CA SER A 744 12.49 47.16 -12.96
C SER A 744 12.83 46.80 -14.42
N ALA A 745 12.67 47.80 -15.31
CA ALA A 745 12.89 47.73 -16.77
C ALA A 745 14.18 48.49 -17.19
N PRO A 746 14.66 48.40 -18.46
CA PRO A 746 13.97 49.01 -19.63
C PRO A 746 13.86 48.10 -20.89
N GLU A 747 13.27 48.64 -21.96
CA GLU A 747 12.94 47.94 -23.22
C GLU A 747 14.14 47.43 -24.06
N VAL A 748 13.96 46.30 -24.73
CA VAL A 748 14.52 46.03 -26.08
C VAL A 748 13.46 45.36 -26.95
N LYS A 749 13.16 45.94 -28.14
CA LYS A 749 12.10 45.47 -29.05
C LYS A 749 12.52 44.24 -29.86
N ARG A 750 11.66 43.20 -29.94
CA ARG A 750 11.74 42.13 -30.97
C ARG A 750 10.36 41.60 -31.42
N SER A 751 9.92 42.10 -32.58
CA SER A 751 9.07 41.45 -33.60
C SER A 751 7.74 40.77 -33.19
N ASP A 752 6.62 41.49 -33.38
CA ASP A 752 5.24 41.01 -33.23
C ASP A 752 4.77 39.96 -34.27
N ALA A 753 5.59 39.66 -35.28
CA ALA A 753 5.20 38.86 -36.45
C ALA A 753 4.75 37.43 -36.10
N ALA A 754 5.43 36.77 -35.16
CA ALA A 754 5.16 35.36 -34.81
C ALA A 754 3.86 35.16 -34.01
N VAL A 755 3.44 36.15 -33.22
CA VAL A 755 2.22 36.08 -32.40
C VAL A 755 0.97 36.31 -33.25
N LYS A 756 1.07 37.16 -34.27
CA LYS A 756 -0.06 37.40 -35.19
C LYS A 756 -0.37 36.18 -36.06
N GLN A 757 0.67 35.50 -36.56
CA GLN A 757 0.50 34.36 -37.47
C GLN A 757 -0.17 33.14 -36.80
N SER A 758 0.04 32.93 -35.50
CA SER A 758 -0.66 31.89 -34.73
C SER A 758 -2.11 32.27 -34.41
N ALA A 759 -2.39 33.54 -34.11
CA ALA A 759 -3.75 34.04 -33.88
C ALA A 759 -4.62 33.94 -35.15
N ASP A 760 -4.10 34.37 -36.31
CA ASP A 760 -4.81 34.30 -37.59
C ASP A 760 -5.11 32.84 -38.00
N THR A 761 -4.19 31.91 -37.69
CA THR A 761 -4.38 30.47 -37.92
C THR A 761 -5.49 29.88 -37.04
N LEU A 762 -5.57 30.31 -35.77
CA LEU A 762 -6.60 29.86 -34.83
C LEU A 762 -8.00 30.38 -35.22
N ALA A 763 -8.08 31.63 -35.68
CA ALA A 763 -9.32 32.24 -36.17
C ALA A 763 -9.87 31.50 -37.41
N LEU A 764 -8.98 31.11 -38.34
CA LEU A 764 -9.36 30.35 -39.54
C LEU A 764 -9.91 28.96 -39.19
N ALA A 765 -9.34 28.29 -38.18
CA ALA A 765 -9.81 26.98 -37.72
C ALA A 765 -11.24 27.06 -37.11
N HIS A 766 -11.54 28.08 -36.30
CA HIS A 766 -12.91 28.31 -35.80
C HIS A 766 -13.91 28.60 -36.94
N ALA A 767 -13.55 29.44 -37.91
CA ALA A 767 -14.42 29.74 -39.05
C ALA A 767 -14.75 28.49 -39.91
N GLN A 768 -13.80 27.55 -40.01
CA GLN A 768 -14.03 26.27 -40.69
C GLN A 768 -14.94 25.33 -39.88
N ALA A 769 -14.80 25.29 -38.55
CA ALA A 769 -15.69 24.53 -37.68
C ALA A 769 -17.15 25.04 -37.74
N ASP A 770 -17.35 26.36 -37.71
CA ASP A 770 -18.66 27.00 -37.87
C ASP A 770 -19.30 26.67 -39.22
N SER A 771 -18.50 26.66 -40.30
CA SER A 771 -18.99 26.28 -41.64
C SER A 771 -19.45 24.82 -41.69
N ALA A 772 -18.72 23.91 -41.03
CA ALA A 772 -19.11 22.51 -40.91
C ALA A 772 -20.39 22.32 -40.07
N ALA A 773 -20.52 23.06 -38.96
CA ALA A 773 -21.71 23.02 -38.10
C ALA A 773 -22.97 23.50 -38.83
N ARG A 774 -22.89 24.57 -39.64
CA ARG A 774 -24.01 25.06 -40.46
C ARG A 774 -24.43 24.04 -41.53
N LYS A 775 -23.47 23.45 -42.25
CA LYS A 775 -23.75 22.37 -43.22
C LYS A 775 -24.44 21.16 -42.58
N LEU A 776 -24.09 20.81 -41.34
CA LEU A 776 -24.75 19.73 -40.59
C LEU A 776 -26.18 20.11 -40.14
N ALA A 777 -26.45 21.39 -39.88
CA ALA A 777 -27.79 21.89 -39.56
C ALA A 777 -28.70 21.92 -40.80
N ASP A 778 -28.19 22.38 -41.95
CA ASP A 778 -28.95 22.39 -43.20
C ASP A 778 -29.27 20.98 -43.70
N ALA A 779 -28.30 20.05 -43.60
CA ALA A 779 -28.51 18.63 -43.89
C ALA A 779 -29.55 17.93 -42.97
N ARG A 780 -29.86 18.52 -41.80
CA ARG A 780 -30.95 18.05 -40.91
C ARG A 780 -32.31 18.67 -41.27
N LYS A 781 -32.35 19.84 -41.92
CA LYS A 781 -33.61 20.39 -42.46
C LYS A 781 -34.10 19.62 -43.69
N SER A 782 -33.19 19.13 -44.53
CA SER A 782 -33.53 18.42 -45.78
C SER A 782 -34.02 16.97 -45.61
N GLN A 783 -34.28 16.49 -44.39
CA GLN A 783 -34.82 15.14 -44.14
C GLN A 783 -36.31 15.12 -43.76
N HIS A 784 -37.04 16.22 -43.93
CA HIS A 784 -38.42 16.38 -43.44
C HIS A 784 -39.47 16.78 -44.50
N GLU A 785 -39.39 16.23 -45.72
CA GLU A 785 -40.44 16.40 -46.74
C GLU A 785 -40.98 15.06 -47.30
N ALA A 786 -42.31 14.89 -47.13
CA ALA A 786 -43.24 14.02 -47.88
C ALA A 786 -43.10 12.46 -47.82
N PRO A 787 -44.18 11.69 -48.07
CA PRO A 787 -45.61 11.97 -47.86
C PRO A 787 -46.35 10.87 -47.05
N ALA A 788 -47.66 11.05 -46.82
CA ALA A 788 -48.49 10.21 -45.95
C ALA A 788 -49.13 8.97 -46.62
N LEU A 789 -49.57 8.00 -45.80
CA LEU A 789 -50.47 6.89 -46.16
C LEU A 789 -51.68 6.80 -45.21
N LYS A 790 -52.77 6.18 -45.68
CA LYS A 790 -54.10 6.12 -45.02
C LYS A 790 -54.34 4.80 -44.26
N PRO A 791 -55.31 4.75 -43.32
CA PRO A 791 -55.47 3.66 -42.36
C PRO A 791 -56.39 2.50 -42.80
N GLN A 792 -56.30 1.38 -42.06
CA GLN A 792 -57.32 0.33 -41.89
C GLN A 792 -57.46 0.13 -40.36
N THR A 793 -58.60 0.20 -39.66
CA THR A 793 -59.98 -0.33 -39.82
C THR A 793 -60.20 -1.65 -39.06
N GLU A 794 -60.70 -1.51 -37.81
CA GLU A 794 -61.53 -2.47 -37.03
C GLU A 794 -60.88 -3.85 -36.67
N ALA A 795 -61.32 -4.64 -35.67
CA ALA A 795 -62.62 -4.77 -34.98
C ALA A 795 -62.45 -5.08 -33.44
N PRO A 796 -63.53 -5.22 -32.62
CA PRO A 796 -63.50 -4.89 -31.18
C PRO A 796 -63.48 -6.08 -30.17
N ALA A 797 -63.52 -5.73 -28.87
CA ALA A 797 -63.41 -6.60 -27.69
C ALA A 797 -64.75 -7.17 -27.15
N PRO A 798 -64.69 -8.07 -26.15
CA PRO A 798 -65.58 -8.10 -24.98
C PRO A 798 -64.82 -7.59 -23.72
N LYS A 799 -65.36 -6.72 -22.85
CA LYS A 799 -66.52 -6.88 -21.94
C LYS A 799 -66.36 -8.13 -21.03
N SER A 800 -65.94 -8.01 -19.76
CA SER A 800 -66.53 -7.31 -18.59
C SER A 800 -67.52 -8.17 -17.80
N GLN A 801 -67.23 -8.39 -16.52
CA GLN A 801 -68.23 -8.67 -15.46
C GLN A 801 -67.63 -8.48 -14.04
N HIS A 802 -68.33 -7.71 -13.19
CA HIS A 802 -68.70 -7.96 -11.77
C HIS A 802 -67.68 -8.56 -10.76
N GLU A 803 -67.60 -8.13 -9.48
CA GLU A 803 -68.18 -7.00 -8.73
C GLU A 803 -67.41 -6.78 -7.39
N ALA A 804 -67.88 -5.88 -6.52
CA ALA A 804 -67.30 -5.50 -5.22
C ALA A 804 -67.63 -6.55 -4.08
N PRO A 805 -67.18 -6.41 -2.79
CA PRO A 805 -66.51 -5.26 -2.15
C PRO A 805 -65.35 -5.60 -1.17
N ALA A 806 -64.81 -4.55 -0.52
CA ALA A 806 -63.96 -4.60 0.67
C ALA A 806 -64.73 -3.99 1.89
N PRO A 807 -64.13 -3.70 3.07
CA PRO A 807 -62.88 -4.17 3.67
C PRO A 807 -63.09 -4.75 5.11
N LYS A 808 -62.06 -5.38 5.71
CA LYS A 808 -61.90 -5.44 7.18
C LYS A 808 -60.44 -5.30 7.60
N SER A 809 -60.24 -4.70 8.78
CA SER A 809 -58.93 -4.45 9.41
C SER A 809 -58.76 -5.36 10.62
N GLN A 810 -57.58 -5.93 10.80
CA GLN A 810 -56.95 -6.01 12.12
C GLN A 810 -55.44 -6.23 12.04
N SER A 811 -54.78 -6.05 13.18
CA SER A 811 -53.32 -6.00 13.35
C SER A 811 -52.69 -7.37 13.64
N GLU A 812 -51.40 -7.54 13.32
CA GLU A 812 -50.44 -8.01 14.34
C GLU A 812 -48.96 -7.74 13.98
N LYS A 813 -48.05 -7.99 14.95
CA LYS A 813 -46.59 -7.84 14.81
C LYS A 813 -45.94 -9.23 14.74
N ARG A 814 -45.01 -9.45 13.80
CA ARG A 814 -43.61 -9.87 14.08
C ARG A 814 -42.78 -10.14 12.79
N ILE A 815 -41.53 -9.69 12.85
CA ILE A 815 -40.29 -10.34 12.38
C ILE A 815 -40.32 -11.01 10.99
N GLY A 816 -39.70 -10.33 10.02
CA GLY A 816 -38.66 -10.90 9.16
C GLY A 816 -39.07 -11.67 7.89
N MET A 817 -38.77 -11.08 6.73
CA MET A 817 -38.05 -11.74 5.63
C MET A 817 -37.54 -10.72 4.61
N ILE A 818 -36.52 -11.09 3.83
CA ILE A 818 -35.89 -10.25 2.79
C ILE A 818 -36.58 -10.53 1.44
N PRO A 819 -37.15 -9.52 0.74
CA PRO A 819 -37.50 -9.64 -0.67
C PRO A 819 -36.23 -9.60 -1.54
N LYS A 820 -36.13 -10.49 -2.52
CA LYS A 820 -35.01 -10.51 -3.48
C LYS A 820 -35.12 -9.35 -4.47
N THR A 821 -33.99 -8.88 -4.99
CA THR A 821 -33.94 -7.93 -6.11
C THR A 821 -34.14 -8.67 -7.43
N ASP A 822 -35.32 -8.56 -8.04
CA ASP A 822 -35.49 -8.96 -9.44
C ASP A 822 -34.96 -7.88 -10.37
N LYS A 823 -34.02 -8.28 -11.24
CA LYS A 823 -33.50 -7.46 -12.33
C LYS A 823 -34.21 -7.81 -13.62
N SER A 824 -34.88 -6.83 -14.23
CA SER A 824 -35.13 -6.81 -15.67
C SER A 824 -34.80 -5.42 -16.21
N ALA A 825 -34.16 -5.34 -17.37
CA ALA A 825 -33.48 -4.12 -17.82
C ALA A 825 -34.01 -3.61 -19.16
N SER A 826 -33.91 -2.29 -19.38
CA SER A 826 -33.81 -1.68 -20.71
C SER A 826 -32.38 -1.16 -20.91
N PHE A 827 -31.49 -2.07 -21.33
CA PHE A 827 -30.04 -1.84 -21.41
C PHE A 827 -29.64 -1.02 -22.65
N ALA A 828 -30.26 0.16 -22.85
CA ALA A 828 -30.08 1.02 -24.02
C ALA A 828 -29.50 2.41 -23.68
N GLY A 829 -29.83 2.99 -22.52
CA GLY A 829 -29.40 4.35 -22.16
C GLY A 829 -27.93 4.48 -21.71
N LEU A 830 -27.27 3.38 -21.35
CA LEU A 830 -26.00 3.43 -20.60
C LEU A 830 -24.74 3.55 -21.48
N ILE A 831 -24.83 3.21 -22.77
CA ILE A 831 -23.68 3.22 -23.69
C ILE A 831 -23.32 4.65 -24.13
N ALA A 832 -24.31 5.55 -24.23
CA ALA A 832 -24.11 6.94 -24.63
C ALA A 832 -23.24 7.75 -23.63
N LEU A 833 -23.15 7.32 -22.37
CA LEU A 833 -22.42 8.05 -21.33
C LEU A 833 -20.90 7.77 -21.30
N TYR A 834 -20.42 6.74 -22.00
CA TYR A 834 -19.01 6.32 -21.97
C TYR A 834 -18.17 6.76 -23.17
N ALA A 835 -18.78 7.27 -24.24
CA ALA A 835 -18.05 7.77 -25.41
C ALA A 835 -17.29 9.10 -25.15
N GLY A 836 -17.73 9.88 -24.16
CA GLY A 836 -17.19 11.23 -23.90
C GLY A 836 -15.95 11.31 -23.00
N LEU A 837 -15.53 10.20 -22.36
CA LEU A 837 -14.50 10.24 -21.29
C LEU A 837 -13.09 9.85 -21.74
N ILE A 838 -12.90 9.37 -22.97
CA ILE A 838 -11.62 8.85 -23.48
C ILE A 838 -10.89 9.92 -24.31
N ALA A 839 -10.69 11.11 -23.71
CA ALA A 839 -10.01 12.24 -24.36
C ALA A 839 -9.05 13.03 -23.44
N VAL A 840 -8.96 12.69 -22.14
CA VAL A 840 -8.29 13.54 -21.11
C VAL A 840 -7.17 12.84 -20.33
N LEU A 841 -7.00 11.52 -20.47
CA LEU A 841 -5.96 10.75 -19.74
C LEU A 841 -5.11 9.90 -20.69
N GLY A 842 -3.88 10.38 -20.97
CA GLY A 842 -2.93 9.72 -21.86
C GLY A 842 -2.24 8.52 -21.24
N PHE A 843 -2.85 7.33 -21.35
CA PHE A 843 -2.23 6.04 -21.01
C PHE A 843 -2.13 5.13 -22.23
N SER A 844 -1.04 4.35 -22.32
CA SER A 844 -0.79 3.46 -23.47
C SER A 844 -1.74 2.27 -23.50
N ILE A 845 -2.34 2.04 -24.66
CA ILE A 845 -3.41 1.06 -24.92
C ILE A 845 -3.01 -0.38 -24.56
N VAL A 846 -1.70 -0.70 -24.62
CA VAL A 846 -1.18 -2.07 -24.42
C VAL A 846 -1.41 -2.60 -23.00
N GLY A 847 -1.39 -1.73 -21.97
CA GLY A 847 -1.53 -2.17 -20.58
C GLY A 847 -2.94 -2.62 -20.20
N LEU A 848 -3.97 -1.99 -20.77
CA LEU A 848 -5.37 -2.21 -20.39
C LEU A 848 -5.88 -3.59 -20.85
N ALA A 849 -5.42 -4.05 -22.02
CA ALA A 849 -5.80 -5.34 -22.60
C ALA A 849 -5.43 -6.54 -21.70
N ILE A 850 -4.29 -6.47 -21.01
CA ILE A 850 -3.83 -7.52 -20.09
C ILE A 850 -4.70 -7.55 -18.83
N LEU A 851 -5.07 -6.39 -18.29
CA LEU A 851 -5.87 -6.28 -17.07
C LEU A 851 -7.30 -6.80 -17.28
N CYS A 852 -7.95 -6.42 -18.39
CA CYS A 852 -9.28 -6.92 -18.75
C CYS A 852 -9.29 -8.44 -18.94
N LYS A 853 -8.28 -9.00 -19.63
CA LYS A 853 -8.21 -10.44 -19.92
C LYS A 853 -8.01 -11.28 -18.66
N LYS A 854 -7.34 -10.75 -17.62
CA LYS A 854 -7.21 -11.44 -16.34
C LYS A 854 -8.54 -11.47 -15.56
N LYS A 855 -9.25 -10.33 -15.49
CA LYS A 855 -10.51 -10.23 -14.74
C LYS A 855 -11.63 -11.09 -15.32
N MET A 856 -11.73 -11.18 -16.65
CA MET A 856 -12.75 -12.01 -17.31
C MET A 856 -12.58 -13.53 -17.10
N MET A 857 -11.44 -14.00 -16.57
CA MET A 857 -11.29 -15.42 -16.20
C MET A 857 -11.64 -15.73 -14.73
N GLU A 858 -11.72 -14.72 -13.85
CA GLU A 858 -12.13 -14.91 -12.45
C GLU A 858 -13.66 -14.84 -12.25
N GLU A 859 -14.36 -14.09 -13.10
CA GLU A 859 -15.84 -13.94 -13.03
C GLU A 859 -16.60 -15.09 -13.75
N ASN A 860 -15.90 -15.99 -14.44
CA ASN A 860 -16.48 -17.10 -15.22
C ASN A 860 -16.39 -18.48 -14.53
N ASN A 861 -16.04 -18.52 -13.23
CA ASN A 861 -15.75 -19.76 -12.50
C ASN A 861 -16.19 -19.70 -11.02
N LYS A 862 -17.34 -19.07 -10.76
CA LYS A 862 -18.02 -18.94 -9.45
C LYS A 862 -19.54 -18.96 -9.61
#